data_AF-A0A0F9MZZ1-F1
#
_entry.id   AF-A0A0F9MZZ1-F1
#
_cell.length_a   1.000
_cell.length_b   1.000
_cell.length_c   1.000
_cell.angle_alpha   90.00
_cell.angle_beta   90.00
_cell.angle_gamma   90.00
#
_symmetry.space_group_name_H-M   'P 1'
#
loop_
_entity.id
_entity.type
_entity.pdbx_description
1 polymer ?
#
loop_
_entity_poly.entity_id
_entity_poly.type
_entity_poly.pdbx_seq_one_letter_code
_entity_poly.pdbx_strand_id
1 'polypeptide(L)'
;RYRPQKAKATGKKIAIIGGGPAGLTCGYFSALKGHEPTVFEALPAAGGMLRYGIPEYRLPKDLLDKEISTITELGVDLQTNKALGKDFTLEELQKDYDAVFLGIGAQKSSSMRVDGEDMKGVYGAVDFLRQIGLGKTPKIGKRVAVVGAGNSAMDAARSSIRLGAEEVILIYRRSRDEMPAHDIEIEEAQHEGVKLQLLTNPTKVIGENGKVKAVECIKMELGEPDESGRRQPVPIEGSEFEIEVDMVVAAIGQKIDMEKVGVNASKRSSIEVDESTLQTSVKGVFAGGDGVTGPQAAIDAIAAGKRAAIAMDQHLRGLKISLPPRPFSAEKIGVSESDFEEEPKIKREKMLEIKPADRKDFSEVEQGLSEEQAIRDAKRCLECGCVKQNNCDLRDLSQEYEVDVNKFEGAEMLHFDIDSRHPFIEQDMSKCILCARCVRICDEVVGARAWTLSERGYGVTVETSFNKPLQETTCESCGQCVSTCPTGALVQNKAKFDREFLWPPKRVETVCPYCGVGCHLNMEVDEKGQVIGVGNLIGQGPNEGNLCVKGKFAYNFINHKDRLKKPMIKKNGKLTEVEWDEAIKFVSSKLNNIKKNNGADAIGVLSSAKITNEENYVVQKFARAVIGTNNVDHCARLCHAPTVAGLAQSFGSGAMTNPISDIDKSDCILVIGSNTTEAHPVIGFKIREMALQNKAKLIVIDPRKIKLAEHADYHMRQKPGSDVAVINSIMNVILSEGLADKDFIADRTEGFNELEKALKDFTPEKVEKISGIKADDIRAAAIAYAKAESASIFYSMGITQHTTGTDNVLSIANLAMLTGNIGRPGTGVNPLRGQNNVQGACDMGALPSSLPGYQAVSSDAAASFGGKWGCEISEKSGLTVTEMTEAAHEGNLKAIYIVGENPMMSDPNIDHVKEAYKKLDLLIVQDIFLTETAMMADVVLPSASFAEKDGTFTNTERRVQLLNKVIEPVGESKADWQTISEVAKAMGYDMNYSSTEEIMDEIAELTPIYGGINHPRLKGVCLHWPCPDDANDGTPILHTKEFTRGLGKFHAVKYRPPAEEPDDDYPLVLTTGRVLQQFHTGTMTRKSEGIEELAGHAVVEISSKDANSLGIKDGQKIKVTSRRGSIEPIAKIASIREGTVFIPFHYAEAAANRLTNDAIDPVAKIPEFKVCAVKVEK
;
A
#
# COMPACT_ATOMS: atom_id res chain seq x y z
N ARG A 1 32.67 5.48 3.62
CA ARG A 1 32.47 4.70 4.87
C ARG A 1 31.56 5.50 5.79
N TYR A 2 30.51 4.90 6.33
CA TYR A 2 29.59 5.54 7.27
C TYR A 2 30.32 5.89 8.58
N ARG A 3 30.12 7.10 9.10
CA ARG A 3 30.61 7.50 10.43
C ARG A 3 29.41 7.89 11.30
N PRO A 4 29.11 7.13 12.37
CA PRO A 4 28.01 7.44 13.26
C PRO A 4 28.21 8.78 13.99
N GLN A 5 27.11 9.48 14.30
CA GLN A 5 27.14 10.70 15.09
C GLN A 5 27.45 10.38 16.56
N LYS A 6 28.41 11.09 17.16
CA LYS A 6 28.77 10.98 18.58
C LYS A 6 27.94 11.94 19.44
N ALA A 7 27.61 11.54 20.66
CA ALA A 7 27.10 12.45 21.68
C ALA A 7 28.18 13.46 22.12
N LYS A 8 27.76 14.53 22.81
CA LYS A 8 28.68 15.53 23.38
C LYS A 8 29.68 14.85 24.34
N ALA A 9 30.93 15.32 24.30
CA ALA A 9 31.98 14.81 25.18
C ALA A 9 31.58 14.91 26.66
N THR A 10 31.78 13.82 27.39
CA THR A 10 31.45 13.69 28.82
C THR A 10 32.65 13.98 29.73
N GLY A 11 33.87 13.95 29.17
CA GLY A 11 35.13 14.01 29.92
C GLY A 11 35.42 12.77 30.78
N LYS A 12 34.61 11.71 30.65
CA LYS A 12 34.76 10.45 31.40
C LYS A 12 35.64 9.47 30.67
N LYS A 13 36.62 8.90 31.36
CA LYS A 13 37.60 7.95 30.82
C LYS A 13 37.22 6.52 31.18
N ILE A 14 37.29 5.61 30.21
CA ILE A 14 36.95 4.20 30.41
C ILE A 14 38.14 3.32 29.99
N ALA A 15 38.65 2.49 30.90
CA ALA A 15 39.65 1.47 30.57
C ALA A 15 38.96 0.19 30.12
N ILE A 16 39.40 -0.40 29.01
CA ILE A 16 38.84 -1.62 28.44
C ILE A 16 39.96 -2.64 28.28
N ILE A 17 39.86 -3.76 28.97
CA ILE A 17 40.89 -4.80 28.99
C ILE A 17 40.50 -5.93 28.04
N GLY A 18 41.32 -6.12 27.01
CA GLY A 18 41.12 -7.08 25.92
C GLY A 18 40.65 -6.39 24.64
N GLY A 19 41.46 -6.48 23.59
CA GLY A 19 41.12 -5.97 22.25
C GLY A 19 40.32 -6.96 21.41
N GLY A 20 39.58 -7.89 22.02
CA GLY A 20 38.69 -8.82 21.32
C GLY A 20 37.32 -8.21 20.96
N PRO A 21 36.39 -9.00 20.39
CA PRO A 21 35.09 -8.51 19.95
C PRO A 21 34.29 -7.76 21.04
N ALA A 22 34.29 -8.28 22.27
CA ALA A 22 33.61 -7.62 23.40
C ALA A 22 34.24 -6.26 23.75
N GLY A 23 35.56 -6.20 23.89
CA GLY A 23 36.26 -4.97 24.25
C GLY A 23 36.20 -3.89 23.15
N LEU A 24 36.43 -4.26 21.90
CA LEU A 24 36.30 -3.35 20.76
C LEU A 24 34.87 -2.79 20.63
N THR A 25 33.86 -3.65 20.82
CA THR A 25 32.45 -3.22 20.80
C THR A 25 32.12 -2.29 21.96
N CYS A 26 32.62 -2.59 23.16
CA CYS A 26 32.47 -1.73 24.32
C CYS A 26 33.11 -0.36 24.07
N GLY A 27 34.29 -0.31 23.45
CA GLY A 27 34.98 0.92 23.08
C GLY A 27 34.18 1.73 22.07
N TYR A 28 33.69 1.06 21.01
CA TYR A 28 32.83 1.66 20.00
C TYR A 28 31.60 2.35 20.63
N PHE A 29 30.79 1.63 21.40
CA PHE A 29 29.56 2.20 21.98
C PHE A 29 29.85 3.24 23.06
N SER A 30 30.92 3.10 23.82
CA SER A 30 31.34 4.12 24.80
C SER A 30 31.75 5.43 24.12
N ALA A 31 32.48 5.36 23.00
CA ALA A 31 32.84 6.53 22.21
C ALA A 31 31.59 7.23 21.63
N LEU A 32 30.60 6.47 21.17
CA LEU A 32 29.31 7.04 20.70
C LEU A 32 28.56 7.80 21.80
N LYS A 33 28.68 7.37 23.06
CA LYS A 33 28.10 8.05 24.23
C LYS A 33 28.88 9.29 24.68
N GLY A 34 30.00 9.60 24.02
CA GLY A 34 30.84 10.76 24.31
C GLY A 34 31.88 10.52 25.41
N HIS A 35 32.15 9.27 25.77
CA HIS A 35 33.25 8.91 26.68
C HIS A 35 34.59 8.81 25.93
N GLU A 36 35.68 8.74 26.69
CA GLU A 36 37.06 8.56 26.21
C GLU A 36 37.54 7.13 26.55
N PRO A 37 37.25 6.13 25.70
CA PRO A 37 37.67 4.75 25.95
C PRO A 37 39.11 4.49 25.50
N THR A 38 39.87 3.82 26.37
CA THR A 38 41.18 3.23 26.05
C THR A 38 41.09 1.70 26.10
N VAL A 39 41.37 1.04 24.98
CA VAL A 39 41.43 -0.42 24.86
C VAL A 39 42.88 -0.87 25.03
N PHE A 40 43.12 -1.74 26.00
CA PHE A 40 44.41 -2.37 26.26
C PHE A 40 44.40 -3.80 25.73
N GLU A 41 45.30 -4.09 24.79
CA GLU A 41 45.48 -5.41 24.16
C GLU A 41 46.82 -6.00 24.58
N ALA A 42 46.79 -7.24 25.09
CA ALA A 42 47.99 -7.93 25.57
C ALA A 42 48.93 -8.35 24.43
N LEU A 43 48.39 -8.57 23.23
CA LEU A 43 49.12 -9.01 22.04
C LEU A 43 49.48 -7.83 21.11
N PRO A 44 50.28 -8.04 20.06
CA PRO A 44 50.74 -6.96 19.18
C PRO A 44 49.65 -6.24 18.38
N ALA A 45 48.48 -6.87 18.19
CA ALA A 45 47.36 -6.31 17.43
C ALA A 45 46.00 -6.72 18.04
N ALA A 46 44.99 -5.87 17.91
CA ALA A 46 43.63 -6.15 18.38
C ALA A 46 42.89 -7.15 17.48
N GLY A 47 41.84 -7.75 18.00
CA GLY A 47 40.99 -8.75 17.34
C GLY A 47 40.78 -10.02 18.17
N GLY A 48 41.54 -10.21 19.26
CA GLY A 48 41.40 -11.36 20.16
C GLY A 48 41.41 -12.70 19.43
N MET A 49 40.48 -13.59 19.78
CA MET A 49 40.38 -14.92 19.15
C MET A 49 40.04 -14.88 17.66
N LEU A 50 39.42 -13.81 17.14
CA LEU A 50 39.22 -13.66 15.69
C LEU A 50 40.55 -13.45 14.95
N ARG A 51 41.51 -12.78 15.57
CA ARG A 51 42.86 -12.63 15.00
C ARG A 51 43.71 -13.87 15.23
N TYR A 52 43.74 -14.36 16.46
CA TYR A 52 44.74 -15.32 16.91
C TYR A 52 44.25 -16.77 17.01
N GLY A 53 42.94 -17.00 16.95
CA GLY A 53 42.33 -18.32 17.01
C GLY A 53 41.74 -18.80 15.68
N ILE A 54 41.43 -17.90 14.75
CA ILE A 54 40.91 -18.24 13.42
C ILE A 54 42.02 -18.04 12.39
N PRO A 55 42.37 -19.05 11.57
CA PRO A 55 43.36 -18.91 10.51
C PRO A 55 43.01 -17.87 9.43
N GLU A 56 44.03 -17.36 8.74
CA GLU A 56 43.89 -16.31 7.71
C GLU A 56 43.06 -16.77 6.49
N TYR A 57 43.06 -18.07 6.17
CA TYR A 57 42.29 -18.60 5.05
C TYR A 57 40.76 -18.59 5.26
N ARG A 58 40.29 -18.42 6.51
CA ARG A 58 38.86 -18.26 6.87
C ARG A 58 38.52 -16.83 7.27
N LEU A 59 39.46 -16.12 7.87
CA LEU A 59 39.28 -14.73 8.28
C LEU A 59 40.54 -13.91 7.99
N PRO A 60 40.58 -13.25 6.82
CA PRO A 60 41.69 -12.39 6.41
C PRO A 60 41.96 -11.30 7.44
N LYS A 61 43.24 -11.10 7.76
CA LYS A 61 43.64 -10.17 8.83
C LYS A 61 43.52 -8.71 8.41
N ASP A 62 43.69 -8.41 7.13
CA ASP A 62 43.51 -7.07 6.56
C ASP A 62 42.04 -6.62 6.64
N LEU A 63 41.08 -7.54 6.48
CA LEU A 63 39.66 -7.26 6.65
C LEU A 63 39.34 -6.93 8.10
N LEU A 64 39.88 -7.72 9.03
CA LEU A 64 39.76 -7.45 10.46
C LEU A 64 40.39 -6.09 10.85
N ASP A 65 41.52 -5.72 10.27
CA ASP A 65 42.16 -4.42 10.47
C ASP A 65 41.31 -3.25 9.94
N LYS A 66 40.61 -3.44 8.81
CA LYS A 66 39.66 -2.45 8.28
C LYS A 66 38.47 -2.23 9.23
N GLU A 67 37.95 -3.28 9.85
CA GLU A 67 36.88 -3.15 10.86
C GLU A 67 37.38 -2.45 12.13
N ILE A 68 38.54 -2.84 12.65
CA ILE A 68 39.13 -2.24 13.85
C ILE A 68 39.46 -0.75 13.63
N SER A 69 39.99 -0.39 12.45
CA SER A 69 40.27 1.01 12.12
C SER A 69 39.00 1.89 12.15
N THR A 70 37.85 1.34 11.77
CA THR A 70 36.58 2.07 11.83
C THR A 70 36.19 2.39 13.29
N ILE A 71 36.57 1.53 14.24
CA ILE A 71 36.35 1.75 15.67
C ILE A 71 37.35 2.79 16.22
N THR A 72 38.64 2.67 15.89
CA THR A 72 39.66 3.61 16.40
C THR A 72 39.51 5.01 15.81
N GLU A 73 39.02 5.14 14.57
CA GLU A 73 38.66 6.42 13.94
C GLU A 73 37.56 7.19 14.69
N LEU A 74 36.78 6.53 15.56
CA LEU A 74 35.81 7.20 16.45
C LEU A 74 36.44 7.85 17.68
N GLY A 75 37.76 7.75 17.84
CA GLY A 75 38.50 8.25 19.00
C GLY A 75 38.61 7.23 20.13
N VAL A 76 38.55 5.93 19.81
CA VAL A 76 38.93 4.86 20.75
C VAL A 76 40.44 4.72 20.72
N ASP A 77 41.10 4.96 21.85
CA ASP A 77 42.55 4.80 21.97
C ASP A 77 42.88 3.30 22.10
N LEU A 78 43.76 2.77 21.25
CA LEU A 78 44.12 1.36 21.25
C LEU A 78 45.61 1.18 21.59
N GLN A 79 45.88 0.58 22.75
CA GLN A 79 47.23 0.32 23.24
C GLN A 79 47.53 -1.18 23.21
N THR A 80 48.45 -1.59 22.35
CA THR A 80 48.85 -3.00 22.18
C THR A 80 50.08 -3.35 23.02
N ASN A 81 50.34 -4.64 23.21
CA ASN A 81 51.40 -5.16 24.07
C ASN A 81 51.31 -4.69 25.53
N LYS A 82 50.09 -4.55 26.05
CA LYS A 82 49.79 -4.10 27.41
C LYS A 82 48.85 -5.09 28.10
N ALA A 83 49.36 -5.82 29.08
CA ALA A 83 48.65 -6.91 29.75
C ALA A 83 48.35 -6.61 31.23
N LEU A 84 47.10 -6.87 31.63
CA LEU A 84 46.66 -6.82 33.03
C LEU A 84 47.46 -7.82 33.87
N GLY A 85 47.95 -7.36 35.03
CA GLY A 85 48.80 -8.12 35.95
C GLY A 85 50.26 -8.23 35.51
N LYS A 86 50.67 -7.56 34.42
CA LYS A 86 52.06 -7.43 33.99
C LYS A 86 52.48 -5.97 33.83
N ASP A 87 51.72 -5.19 33.05
CA ASP A 87 52.04 -3.81 32.71
C ASP A 87 51.28 -2.81 33.59
N PHE A 88 50.15 -3.23 34.15
CA PHE A 88 49.32 -2.48 35.10
C PHE A 88 48.46 -3.44 35.93
N THR A 89 47.95 -2.95 37.05
CA THR A 89 47.00 -3.63 37.94
C THR A 89 45.59 -3.03 37.83
N LEU A 90 44.58 -3.74 38.33
CA LEU A 90 43.21 -3.24 38.32
C LEU A 90 43.09 -1.98 39.20
N GLU A 91 43.81 -1.95 40.33
CA GLU A 91 43.84 -0.82 41.26
C GLU A 91 44.48 0.44 40.66
N GLU A 92 45.48 0.30 39.78
CA GLU A 92 46.08 1.43 39.06
C GLU A 92 45.09 2.02 38.05
N LEU A 93 44.40 1.17 37.29
CA LEU A 93 43.40 1.63 36.33
C LEU A 93 42.23 2.36 36.99
N GLN A 94 41.78 1.91 38.16
CA GLN A 94 40.70 2.59 38.90
C GLN A 94 41.08 3.99 39.42
N LYS A 95 42.37 4.35 39.45
CA LYS A 95 42.81 5.71 39.80
C LYS A 95 42.75 6.66 38.62
N ASP A 96 43.05 6.15 37.42
CA ASP A 96 43.22 6.96 36.21
C ASP A 96 41.98 6.99 35.31
N TYR A 97 41.06 6.03 35.50
CA TYR A 97 39.85 5.86 34.72
C TYR A 97 38.60 5.85 35.61
N ASP A 98 37.50 6.43 35.12
CA ASP A 98 36.24 6.51 35.86
C ASP A 98 35.47 5.18 35.90
N ALA A 99 35.74 4.28 34.94
CA ALA A 99 35.21 2.91 34.90
C ALA A 99 36.16 1.96 34.18
N VAL A 100 36.08 0.67 34.50
CA VAL A 100 36.89 -0.40 33.87
C VAL A 100 35.98 -1.50 33.33
N PHE A 101 36.23 -1.97 32.11
CA PHE A 101 35.58 -3.13 31.52
C PHE A 101 36.58 -4.26 31.25
N LEU A 102 36.28 -5.46 31.76
CA LEU A 102 37.04 -6.69 31.55
C LEU A 102 36.39 -7.51 30.43
N GLY A 103 36.90 -7.34 29.21
CA GLY A 103 36.51 -8.08 28.00
C GLY A 103 37.53 -9.16 27.61
N ILE A 104 38.09 -9.85 28.61
CA ILE A 104 39.19 -10.81 28.44
C ILE A 104 38.66 -12.11 27.83
N GLY A 105 39.34 -12.62 26.79
CA GLY A 105 38.95 -13.86 26.10
C GLY A 105 39.44 -15.15 26.80
N ALA A 106 38.83 -16.29 26.45
CA ALA A 106 39.27 -17.62 26.90
C ALA A 106 40.52 -18.08 26.13
N GLN A 107 41.68 -17.51 26.46
CA GLN A 107 42.90 -17.67 25.68
C GLN A 107 43.80 -18.87 26.09
N LYS A 108 43.39 -19.74 27.02
CA LYS A 108 44.21 -20.88 27.47
C LYS A 108 43.62 -22.22 27.00
N SER A 109 44.45 -23.12 26.50
CA SER A 109 44.01 -24.48 26.14
C SER A 109 43.65 -25.29 27.39
N SER A 110 42.62 -26.13 27.29
CA SER A 110 42.32 -27.14 28.32
C SER A 110 43.25 -28.35 28.21
N SER A 111 43.56 -28.97 29.35
CA SER A 111 44.39 -30.19 29.42
C SER A 111 43.57 -31.47 29.19
N MET A 112 44.15 -32.42 28.46
CA MET A 112 43.65 -33.76 28.13
C MET A 112 43.61 -34.66 29.34
N ARG A 113 44.43 -34.36 30.36
CA ARG A 113 44.54 -35.11 31.61
C ARG A 113 44.97 -36.56 31.37
N VAL A 114 45.90 -36.74 30.44
CA VAL A 114 46.49 -38.04 30.10
C VAL A 114 47.99 -38.02 30.39
N ASP A 115 48.55 -39.17 30.71
CA ASP A 115 49.98 -39.30 30.94
C ASP A 115 50.75 -38.93 29.66
N GLY A 116 51.79 -38.11 29.79
CA GLY A 116 52.62 -37.67 28.66
C GLY A 116 52.17 -36.40 27.95
N GLU A 117 51.12 -35.72 28.43
CA GLU A 117 50.62 -34.47 27.85
C GLU A 117 51.65 -33.31 27.85
N ASP A 118 52.59 -33.29 28.79
CA ASP A 118 53.65 -32.27 28.85
C ASP A 118 54.87 -32.57 27.94
N MET A 119 54.81 -33.63 27.12
CA MET A 119 55.94 -34.03 26.26
C MET A 119 56.19 -33.03 25.12
N LYS A 120 57.46 -32.99 24.67
CA LYS A 120 57.85 -32.19 23.50
C LYS A 120 57.19 -32.77 22.24
N GLY A 121 56.33 -31.97 21.61
CA GLY A 121 55.53 -32.41 20.47
C GLY A 121 54.02 -32.47 20.76
N VAL A 122 53.61 -32.25 22.01
CA VAL A 122 52.21 -32.00 22.38
C VAL A 122 51.99 -30.50 22.48
N TYR A 123 50.94 -29.99 21.82
CA TYR A 123 50.59 -28.57 21.81
C TYR A 123 49.11 -28.38 22.10
N GLY A 124 48.77 -27.34 22.86
CA GLY A 124 47.39 -26.88 22.95
C GLY A 124 46.96 -26.17 21.66
N ALA A 125 45.75 -26.44 21.18
CA ALA A 125 45.25 -25.88 19.92
C ALA A 125 45.22 -24.36 19.90
N VAL A 126 44.88 -23.71 21.03
CA VAL A 126 44.86 -22.24 21.12
C VAL A 126 46.26 -21.67 20.95
N ASP A 127 47.27 -22.27 21.57
CA ASP A 127 48.65 -21.82 21.49
C ASP A 127 49.26 -22.10 20.12
N PHE A 128 48.91 -23.24 19.51
CA PHE A 128 49.30 -23.59 18.14
C PHE A 128 48.75 -22.58 17.12
N LEU A 129 47.44 -22.32 17.16
CA LEU A 129 46.80 -21.35 16.27
C LEU A 129 47.28 -19.91 16.53
N ARG A 130 47.51 -19.55 17.81
CA ARG A 130 48.09 -18.24 18.15
C ARG A 130 49.47 -18.03 17.54
N GLN A 131 50.33 -19.05 17.53
CA GLN A 131 51.64 -18.93 16.88
C GLN A 131 51.49 -18.59 15.40
N ILE A 132 50.57 -19.25 14.70
CA ILE A 132 50.25 -18.97 13.31
C ILE A 132 49.73 -17.53 13.15
N GLY A 133 48.77 -17.12 13.98
CA GLY A 133 48.21 -15.76 13.95
C GLY A 133 49.21 -14.64 14.32
N LEU A 134 50.32 -14.98 14.97
CA LEU A 134 51.45 -14.08 15.23
C LEU A 134 52.46 -14.05 14.05
N GLY A 135 52.16 -14.70 12.94
CA GLY A 135 53.04 -14.83 11.78
C GLY A 135 54.23 -15.76 12.02
N LYS A 136 54.19 -16.61 13.06
CA LYS A 136 55.22 -17.64 13.28
C LYS A 136 54.83 -18.89 12.51
N THR A 137 55.83 -19.64 12.05
CA THR A 137 55.62 -20.96 11.43
C THR A 137 55.99 -22.04 12.46
N PRO A 138 55.02 -22.67 13.15
CA PRO A 138 55.30 -23.77 14.05
C PRO A 138 55.97 -24.91 13.28
N LYS A 139 56.92 -25.62 13.90
CA LYS A 139 57.47 -26.84 13.30
C LYS A 139 56.39 -27.93 13.35
N ILE A 140 55.93 -28.38 12.19
CA ILE A 140 54.94 -29.44 12.07
C ILE A 140 55.60 -30.83 12.05
N GLY A 141 54.91 -31.81 12.63
CA GLY A 141 55.23 -33.23 12.45
C GLY A 141 54.79 -33.76 11.08
N LYS A 142 55.31 -34.91 10.67
CA LYS A 142 54.84 -35.59 9.44
C LYS A 142 53.47 -36.23 9.66
N ARG A 143 53.20 -36.75 10.86
CA ARG A 143 51.95 -37.44 11.24
C ARG A 143 51.38 -36.81 12.50
N VAL A 144 50.34 -36.02 12.34
CA VAL A 144 49.78 -35.18 13.42
C VAL A 144 48.45 -35.75 13.91
N ALA A 145 48.32 -35.99 15.21
CA ALA A 145 47.02 -36.26 15.85
C ALA A 145 46.40 -34.95 16.36
N VAL A 146 45.16 -34.65 15.99
CA VAL A 146 44.38 -33.56 16.58
C VAL A 146 43.29 -34.16 17.45
N VAL A 147 43.33 -33.91 18.76
CA VAL A 147 42.38 -34.49 19.72
C VAL A 147 41.27 -33.49 20.00
N GLY A 148 40.04 -33.80 19.57
CA GLY A 148 38.87 -32.93 19.73
C GLY A 148 38.11 -32.73 18.42
N ALA A 149 36.90 -32.15 18.49
CA ALA A 149 36.01 -32.03 17.33
C ALA A 149 35.27 -30.69 17.23
N GLY A 150 35.72 -29.65 17.94
CA GLY A 150 35.18 -28.29 17.79
C GLY A 150 35.80 -27.54 16.60
N ASN A 151 35.32 -26.33 16.31
CA ASN A 151 35.86 -25.50 15.22
C ASN A 151 37.38 -25.28 15.33
N SER A 152 37.92 -25.05 16.53
CA SER A 152 39.38 -24.94 16.72
C SER A 152 40.14 -26.24 16.41
N ALA A 153 39.51 -27.40 16.51
CA ALA A 153 40.11 -28.68 16.09
C ALA A 153 40.17 -28.77 14.57
N MET A 154 39.12 -28.33 13.87
CA MET A 154 39.12 -28.25 12.40
C MET A 154 40.18 -27.27 11.91
N ASP A 155 40.23 -26.07 12.51
CA ASP A 155 41.22 -25.05 12.18
C ASP A 155 42.65 -25.56 12.41
N ALA A 156 42.90 -26.25 13.52
CA ALA A 156 44.20 -26.85 13.81
C ALA A 156 44.57 -27.94 12.80
N ALA A 157 43.66 -28.87 12.49
CA ALA A 157 43.89 -29.96 11.56
C ALA A 157 44.19 -29.46 10.13
N ARG A 158 43.35 -28.54 9.63
CA ARG A 158 43.53 -27.91 8.31
C ARG A 158 44.79 -27.05 8.24
N SER A 159 45.18 -26.41 9.33
CA SER A 159 46.44 -25.67 9.43
C SER A 159 47.66 -26.60 9.46
N SER A 160 47.56 -27.77 10.10
CA SER A 160 48.61 -28.79 10.08
C SER A 160 48.91 -29.29 8.67
N ILE A 161 47.89 -29.51 7.84
CA ILE A 161 48.06 -29.88 6.42
C ILE A 161 48.80 -28.78 5.66
N ARG A 162 48.36 -27.52 5.78
CA ARG A 162 48.99 -26.37 5.11
C ARG A 162 50.44 -26.10 5.54
N LEU A 163 50.80 -26.47 6.77
CA LEU A 163 52.16 -26.37 7.27
C LEU A 163 53.06 -27.52 6.80
N GLY A 164 52.51 -28.53 6.11
CA GLY A 164 53.26 -29.61 5.46
C GLY A 164 53.18 -30.98 6.16
N ALA A 165 52.17 -31.23 7.02
CA ALA A 165 51.93 -32.57 7.53
C ALA A 165 51.54 -33.52 6.38
N GLU A 166 52.16 -34.71 6.32
CA GLU A 166 51.86 -35.74 5.32
C GLU A 166 50.55 -36.47 5.67
N GLU A 167 50.24 -36.59 6.97
CA GLU A 167 49.01 -37.21 7.48
C GLU A 167 48.50 -36.45 8.71
N VAL A 168 47.20 -36.16 8.75
CA VAL A 168 46.52 -35.55 9.91
C VAL A 168 45.33 -36.42 10.30
N ILE A 169 45.32 -36.86 11.56
CA ILE A 169 44.28 -37.74 12.13
C ILE A 169 43.55 -36.97 13.22
N LEU A 170 42.26 -36.73 13.06
CA LEU A 170 41.42 -36.09 14.06
C LEU A 170 40.75 -37.16 14.93
N ILE A 171 41.09 -37.20 16.21
CA ILE A 171 40.60 -38.19 17.18
C ILE A 171 39.43 -37.59 17.96
N TYR A 172 38.28 -38.25 17.91
CA TYR A 172 37.08 -37.84 18.65
C TYR A 172 36.36 -39.00 19.31
N ARG A 173 35.98 -38.81 20.57
CA ARG A 173 35.39 -39.83 21.44
C ARG A 173 33.92 -40.19 21.16
N ARG A 174 33.27 -39.54 20.17
CA ARG A 174 31.88 -39.79 19.76
C ARG A 174 31.78 -39.95 18.24
N SER A 175 30.56 -40.10 17.71
CA SER A 175 30.35 -40.16 16.26
C SER A 175 30.38 -38.77 15.62
N ARG A 176 30.19 -38.73 14.29
CA ARG A 176 30.17 -37.49 13.51
C ARG A 176 29.02 -36.58 13.94
N ASP A 177 27.85 -37.16 14.25
CA ASP A 177 26.63 -36.42 14.53
C ASP A 177 26.70 -35.65 15.87
N GLU A 178 27.59 -36.07 16.79
CA GLU A 178 27.84 -35.35 18.03
C GLU A 178 29.07 -34.41 17.97
N MET A 179 29.65 -34.16 16.79
CA MET A 179 30.76 -33.21 16.64
C MET A 179 30.27 -31.78 16.88
N PRO A 180 30.93 -30.98 17.75
CA PRO A 180 30.52 -29.60 18.02
C PRO A 180 30.87 -28.59 16.90
N ALA A 181 31.72 -28.96 15.95
CA ALA A 181 32.06 -28.10 14.82
C ALA A 181 30.86 -27.94 13.88
N HIS A 182 30.81 -26.82 13.15
CA HIS A 182 29.83 -26.68 12.07
C HIS A 182 30.08 -27.75 10.99
N ASP A 183 29.02 -28.34 10.44
CA ASP A 183 29.13 -29.39 9.41
C ASP A 183 30.04 -29.00 8.25
N ILE A 184 29.93 -27.75 7.78
CA ILE A 184 30.79 -27.21 6.72
C ILE A 184 32.27 -27.31 7.07
N GLU A 185 32.68 -27.06 8.30
CA GLU A 185 34.08 -27.13 8.71
C GLU A 185 34.61 -28.57 8.76
N ILE A 186 33.72 -29.52 9.08
CA ILE A 186 34.04 -30.95 9.08
C ILE A 186 34.24 -31.42 7.63
N GLU A 187 33.33 -31.07 6.74
CA GLU A 187 33.41 -31.40 5.31
C GLU A 187 34.67 -30.82 4.67
N GLU A 188 34.98 -29.55 4.95
CA GLU A 188 36.15 -28.87 4.40
C GLU A 188 37.47 -29.44 4.94
N ALA A 189 37.51 -29.90 6.19
CA ALA A 189 38.66 -30.64 6.72
C ALA A 189 38.85 -31.98 6.00
N GLN A 190 37.77 -32.72 5.73
CA GLN A 190 37.83 -33.99 4.99
C GLN A 190 38.24 -33.78 3.52
N HIS A 191 37.72 -32.74 2.86
CA HIS A 191 38.11 -32.36 1.49
C HIS A 191 39.60 -32.06 1.36
N GLU A 192 40.22 -31.57 2.43
CA GLU A 192 41.67 -31.30 2.49
C GLU A 192 42.49 -32.52 2.93
N GLY A 193 41.85 -33.64 3.25
CA GLY A 193 42.51 -34.91 3.56
C GLY A 193 42.66 -35.24 5.04
N VAL A 194 41.98 -34.52 5.94
CA VAL A 194 41.96 -34.87 7.39
C VAL A 194 41.20 -36.18 7.59
N LYS A 195 41.84 -37.15 8.23
CA LYS A 195 41.24 -38.46 8.55
C LYS A 195 40.52 -38.39 9.89
N LEU A 196 39.21 -38.64 9.90
CA LEU A 196 38.42 -38.67 11.12
C LEU A 196 38.51 -40.06 11.79
N GLN A 197 39.10 -40.12 12.98
CA GLN A 197 39.14 -41.29 13.84
C GLN A 197 38.11 -41.11 14.96
N LEU A 198 36.86 -41.48 14.65
CA LEU A 198 35.70 -41.35 15.53
C LEU A 198 35.63 -42.47 16.55
N LEU A 199 34.75 -42.33 17.56
CA LEU A 199 34.57 -43.31 18.64
C LEU A 199 35.91 -43.75 19.27
N THR A 200 36.81 -42.80 19.45
CA THR A 200 38.19 -43.04 19.90
C THR A 200 38.59 -41.96 20.90
N ASN A 201 39.09 -42.36 22.06
CA ASN A 201 39.55 -41.43 23.10
C ASN A 201 41.02 -41.71 23.47
N PRO A 202 41.90 -40.71 23.53
CA PRO A 202 43.28 -40.93 23.96
C PRO A 202 43.34 -41.24 25.46
N THR A 203 44.16 -42.22 25.82
CA THR A 203 44.44 -42.63 27.22
C THR A 203 45.83 -42.20 27.66
N LYS A 204 46.81 -42.16 26.74
CA LYS A 204 48.21 -41.84 27.04
C LYS A 204 48.96 -41.35 25.79
N VAL A 205 49.88 -40.41 25.96
CA VAL A 205 50.85 -40.02 24.93
C VAL A 205 52.14 -40.81 25.14
N ILE A 206 52.60 -41.51 24.11
CA ILE A 206 53.81 -42.34 24.14
C ILE A 206 54.95 -41.60 23.45
N GLY A 207 56.10 -41.52 24.11
CA GLY A 207 57.27 -40.82 23.58
C GLY A 207 58.57 -41.62 23.66
N GLU A 208 59.49 -41.28 22.79
CA GLU A 208 60.86 -41.80 22.72
C GLU A 208 61.84 -40.62 22.80
N ASN A 209 62.81 -40.67 23.73
CA ASN A 209 63.75 -39.57 24.01
C ASN A 209 63.06 -38.21 24.31
N GLY A 210 61.91 -38.25 24.99
CA GLY A 210 61.14 -37.07 25.37
C GLY A 210 60.37 -36.40 24.23
N LYS A 211 60.26 -37.04 23.06
CA LYS A 211 59.44 -36.60 21.92
C LYS A 211 58.30 -37.57 21.67
N VAL A 212 57.16 -37.05 21.20
CA VAL A 212 55.99 -37.85 20.80
C VAL A 212 56.36 -38.86 19.71
N LYS A 213 55.89 -40.11 19.86
CA LYS A 213 56.02 -41.22 18.89
C LYS A 213 54.68 -41.87 18.55
N ALA A 214 53.76 -41.93 19.51
CA ALA A 214 52.42 -42.46 19.31
C ALA A 214 51.45 -41.89 20.37
N VAL A 215 50.16 -42.04 20.12
CA VAL A 215 49.10 -41.83 21.11
C VAL A 215 48.34 -43.13 21.31
N GLU A 216 48.31 -43.62 22.55
CA GLU A 216 47.48 -44.74 22.95
C GLU A 216 46.04 -44.26 23.08
N CYS A 217 45.14 -44.99 22.45
CA CYS A 217 43.71 -44.70 22.42
C CYS A 217 42.90 -45.93 22.81
N ILE A 218 41.71 -45.69 23.34
CA ILE A 218 40.69 -46.70 23.61
C ILE A 218 39.50 -46.48 22.68
N LYS A 219 38.85 -47.57 22.23
CA LYS A 219 37.60 -47.45 21.47
C LYS A 219 36.46 -47.06 22.41
N MET A 220 35.54 -46.27 21.87
CA MET A 220 34.36 -45.78 22.57
C MET A 220 33.09 -46.35 21.94
N GLU A 221 32.03 -46.46 22.72
CA GLU A 221 30.66 -46.62 22.25
C GLU A 221 29.76 -45.49 22.76
N LEU A 222 28.59 -45.31 22.15
CA LEU A 222 27.63 -44.28 22.54
C LEU A 222 26.63 -44.86 23.55
N GLY A 223 26.65 -44.35 24.77
CA GLY A 223 25.66 -44.62 25.81
C GLY A 223 24.40 -43.76 25.66
N GLU A 224 23.69 -43.59 26.76
CA GLU A 224 22.48 -42.76 26.85
C GLU A 224 22.81 -41.27 26.60
N PRO A 225 21.86 -40.49 26.04
CA PRO A 225 21.99 -39.04 25.93
C PRO A 225 22.07 -38.38 27.31
N ASP A 226 22.93 -37.36 27.44
CA ASP A 226 22.98 -36.47 28.59
C ASP A 226 21.85 -35.42 28.56
N GLU A 227 21.79 -34.53 29.57
CA GLU A 227 20.80 -33.44 29.64
C GLU A 227 20.83 -32.48 28.44
N SER A 228 21.93 -32.48 27.67
CA SER A 228 22.04 -31.71 26.42
C SER A 228 21.61 -32.49 25.18
N GLY A 229 21.06 -33.70 25.35
CA GLY A 229 20.66 -34.61 24.27
C GLY A 229 21.84 -35.32 23.60
N ARG A 230 23.09 -35.07 24.02
CA ARG A 230 24.29 -35.66 23.40
C ARG A 230 24.61 -37.00 24.04
N ARG A 231 24.84 -38.02 23.23
CA ARG A 231 25.16 -39.36 23.72
C ARG A 231 26.48 -39.39 24.49
N GLN A 232 26.47 -40.04 25.64
CA GLN A 232 27.66 -40.16 26.49
C GLN A 232 28.68 -41.12 25.85
N PRO A 233 29.98 -40.77 25.82
CA PRO A 233 30.99 -41.67 25.32
C PRO A 233 31.40 -42.66 26.42
N VAL A 234 31.28 -43.96 26.16
CA VAL A 234 31.62 -45.04 27.11
C VAL A 234 32.83 -45.83 26.58
N PRO A 235 33.89 -46.02 27.38
CA PRO A 235 35.06 -46.78 26.94
C PRO A 235 34.74 -48.27 26.81
N ILE A 236 35.23 -48.90 25.73
CA ILE A 236 35.20 -50.35 25.57
C ILE A 236 36.49 -50.90 26.19
N GLU A 237 36.42 -51.35 27.45
CA GLU A 237 37.56 -51.87 28.20
C GLU A 237 38.29 -53.00 27.43
N GLY A 238 39.63 -52.96 27.39
CA GLY A 238 40.45 -53.96 26.67
C GLY A 238 40.57 -53.75 25.16
N SER A 239 40.15 -52.58 24.65
CA SER A 239 40.22 -52.22 23.23
C SER A 239 41.33 -51.23 22.88
N GLU A 240 42.35 -51.13 23.73
CA GLU A 240 43.45 -50.17 23.59
C GLU A 240 44.28 -50.45 22.33
N PHE A 241 44.65 -49.38 21.62
CA PHE A 241 45.49 -49.45 20.43
C PHE A 241 46.32 -48.17 20.28
N GLU A 242 47.44 -48.27 19.57
CA GLU A 242 48.34 -47.13 19.34
C GLU A 242 48.12 -46.53 17.95
N ILE A 243 48.09 -45.20 17.88
CA ILE A 243 48.18 -44.44 16.63
C ILE A 243 49.55 -43.77 16.59
N GLU A 244 50.42 -44.22 15.69
CA GLU A 244 51.74 -43.64 15.49
C GLU A 244 51.63 -42.19 14.96
N VAL A 245 52.19 -41.25 15.72
CA VAL A 245 52.21 -39.82 15.41
C VAL A 245 53.45 -39.17 15.98
N ASP A 246 53.98 -38.14 15.34
CA ASP A 246 55.15 -37.39 15.82
C ASP A 246 54.78 -36.02 16.42
N MET A 247 53.48 -35.69 16.43
CA MET A 247 52.94 -34.48 17.06
C MET A 247 51.46 -34.68 17.47
N VAL A 248 51.07 -34.12 18.61
CA VAL A 248 49.68 -34.09 19.09
C VAL A 248 49.25 -32.64 19.30
N VAL A 249 48.06 -32.28 18.81
CA VAL A 249 47.41 -30.99 19.05
C VAL A 249 46.12 -31.20 19.83
N ALA A 250 46.10 -30.80 21.10
CA ALA A 250 44.97 -30.93 22.01
C ALA A 250 43.96 -29.78 21.81
N ALA A 251 42.78 -30.10 21.29
CA ALA A 251 41.70 -29.17 20.94
C ALA A 251 40.40 -29.48 21.70
N ILE A 252 40.50 -29.60 23.03
CA ILE A 252 39.43 -30.12 23.91
C ILE A 252 38.77 -29.04 24.80
N GLY A 253 38.91 -27.77 24.43
CA GLY A 253 38.24 -26.64 25.09
C GLY A 253 39.20 -25.52 25.48
N GLN A 254 38.62 -24.37 25.83
CA GLN A 254 39.34 -23.14 26.15
C GLN A 254 38.97 -22.65 27.56
N LYS A 255 39.90 -21.96 28.22
CA LYS A 255 39.74 -21.42 29.58
C LYS A 255 40.29 -20.02 29.68
N ILE A 256 39.80 -19.28 30.67
CA ILE A 256 40.32 -17.97 31.05
C ILE A 256 41.49 -18.17 32.02
N ASP A 257 42.46 -17.28 31.97
CA ASP A 257 43.51 -17.20 32.98
C ASP A 257 43.06 -16.25 34.11
N MET A 258 42.58 -16.82 35.22
CA MET A 258 42.04 -16.05 36.35
C MET A 258 43.11 -15.56 37.33
N GLU A 259 44.36 -16.04 37.24
CA GLU A 259 45.41 -15.77 38.25
C GLU A 259 45.74 -14.28 38.40
N LYS A 260 45.43 -13.46 37.39
CA LYS A 260 45.89 -12.06 37.27
C LYS A 260 44.77 -11.03 37.07
N VAL A 261 43.50 -11.44 37.21
CA VAL A 261 42.34 -10.59 36.89
C VAL A 261 41.89 -9.71 38.06
N GLY A 262 42.12 -10.15 39.31
CA GLY A 262 41.84 -9.33 40.51
C GLY A 262 40.37 -9.24 40.92
N VAL A 263 39.51 -10.15 40.46
CA VAL A 263 38.07 -10.22 40.79
C VAL A 263 37.67 -11.65 41.16
N ASN A 264 36.50 -11.82 41.78
CA ASN A 264 36.00 -13.14 42.15
C ASN A 264 35.80 -14.06 40.93
N ALA A 265 36.10 -15.34 41.13
CA ALA A 265 35.85 -16.39 40.15
C ALA A 265 34.50 -17.06 40.40
N SER A 266 33.74 -17.28 39.34
CA SER A 266 32.53 -18.10 39.34
C SER A 266 32.85 -19.58 39.58
N LYS A 267 31.82 -20.39 39.84
CA LYS A 267 31.94 -21.87 39.94
C LYS A 267 32.55 -22.53 38.69
N ARG A 268 32.57 -21.83 37.54
CA ARG A 268 33.14 -22.31 36.27
C ARG A 268 34.57 -21.80 36.01
N SER A 269 35.21 -21.18 37.00
CA SER A 269 36.53 -20.52 36.85
C SER A 269 36.52 -19.41 35.78
N SER A 270 35.39 -18.70 35.66
CA SER A 270 35.23 -17.46 34.87
C SER A 270 35.02 -16.26 35.79
N ILE A 271 34.95 -15.03 35.26
CA ILE A 271 34.68 -13.82 36.05
C ILE A 271 33.24 -13.85 36.57
N GLU A 272 33.07 -13.65 37.89
CA GLU A 272 31.76 -13.48 38.52
C GLU A 272 31.22 -12.06 38.32
N VAL A 273 29.97 -11.93 37.88
CA VAL A 273 29.25 -10.66 37.72
C VAL A 273 27.82 -10.75 38.25
N ASP A 274 27.26 -9.61 38.64
CA ASP A 274 25.81 -9.43 38.75
C ASP A 274 25.20 -9.37 37.34
N GLU A 275 24.34 -10.33 36.99
CA GLU A 275 23.79 -10.45 35.63
C GLU A 275 22.89 -9.27 35.23
N SER A 276 22.33 -8.54 36.20
CA SER A 276 21.45 -7.39 35.96
C SER A 276 22.22 -6.09 35.71
N THR A 277 23.44 -5.97 36.25
CA THR A 277 24.26 -4.75 36.16
C THR A 277 25.58 -4.93 35.42
N LEU A 278 26.01 -6.18 35.21
CA LEU A 278 27.34 -6.60 34.72
C LEU A 278 28.51 -6.16 35.60
N GLN A 279 28.24 -5.72 36.83
CA GLN A 279 29.28 -5.34 37.78
C GLN A 279 29.95 -6.58 38.37
N THR A 280 31.27 -6.52 38.52
CA THR A 280 32.06 -7.55 39.20
C THR A 280 32.01 -7.35 40.72
N SER A 281 32.76 -8.16 41.46
CA SER A 281 33.00 -7.95 42.90
C SER A 281 33.69 -6.62 43.26
N VAL A 282 34.22 -5.88 42.27
CA VAL A 282 34.90 -4.59 42.46
C VAL A 282 34.05 -3.45 41.91
N LYS A 283 33.79 -2.44 42.74
CA LYS A 283 32.97 -1.27 42.38
C LYS A 283 33.58 -0.49 41.20
N GLY A 284 32.76 -0.17 40.20
CA GLY A 284 33.19 0.55 38.99
C GLY A 284 33.89 -0.34 37.95
N VAL A 285 33.97 -1.65 38.21
CA VAL A 285 34.53 -2.65 37.29
C VAL A 285 33.42 -3.56 36.77
N PHE A 286 33.32 -3.63 35.45
CA PHE A 286 32.32 -4.41 34.71
C PHE A 286 33.02 -5.52 33.93
N ALA A 287 32.33 -6.63 33.63
CA ALA A 287 32.90 -7.70 32.80
C ALA A 287 31.87 -8.30 31.83
N GLY A 288 32.36 -8.88 30.73
CA GLY A 288 31.51 -9.47 29.71
C GLY A 288 32.29 -10.24 28.64
N GLY A 289 31.56 -10.89 27.73
CA GLY A 289 32.14 -11.78 26.72
C GLY A 289 32.64 -13.10 27.33
N ASP A 290 33.59 -13.74 26.65
CA ASP A 290 34.07 -15.07 27.04
C ASP A 290 34.61 -15.12 28.47
N GLY A 291 35.13 -14.01 28.98
CA GLY A 291 35.61 -13.83 30.35
C GLY A 291 34.55 -14.13 31.41
N VAL A 292 33.26 -13.99 31.08
CA VAL A 292 32.13 -14.27 31.97
C VAL A 292 31.45 -15.58 31.58
N THR A 293 31.13 -15.73 30.28
CA THR A 293 30.29 -16.83 29.76
C THR A 293 31.05 -18.10 29.40
N GLY A 294 32.39 -18.05 29.33
CA GLY A 294 33.18 -19.01 28.58
C GLY A 294 33.08 -18.76 27.06
N PRO A 295 33.83 -19.51 26.24
CA PRO A 295 33.86 -19.32 24.79
C PRO A 295 32.47 -19.50 24.17
N GLN A 296 31.96 -18.45 23.52
CA GLN A 296 30.68 -18.43 22.81
C GLN A 296 30.86 -17.96 21.35
N ALA A 297 29.78 -17.75 20.61
CA ALA A 297 29.86 -17.16 19.28
C ALA A 297 30.29 -15.68 19.37
N ALA A 298 30.91 -15.17 18.30
CA ALA A 298 31.39 -13.79 18.27
C ALA A 298 30.26 -12.75 18.53
N ILE A 299 29.03 -13.07 18.12
CA ILE A 299 27.86 -12.20 18.31
C ILE A 299 27.50 -12.03 19.79
N ASP A 300 27.71 -13.05 20.62
CA ASP A 300 27.46 -12.99 22.06
C ASP A 300 28.46 -12.07 22.75
N ALA A 301 29.73 -12.13 22.32
CA ALA A 301 30.77 -11.22 22.80
C ALA A 301 30.48 -9.76 22.41
N ILE A 302 30.03 -9.51 21.17
CA ILE A 302 29.60 -8.19 20.70
C ILE A 302 28.42 -7.67 21.54
N ALA A 303 27.39 -8.51 21.75
CA ALA A 303 26.23 -8.16 22.55
C ALA A 303 26.63 -7.81 24.00
N ALA A 304 27.52 -8.60 24.61
CA ALA A 304 28.04 -8.33 25.94
C ALA A 304 28.80 -6.98 26.01
N GLY A 305 29.65 -6.68 25.02
CA GLY A 305 30.36 -5.40 24.93
C GLY A 305 29.40 -4.20 24.84
N LYS A 306 28.34 -4.31 24.04
CA LYS A 306 27.30 -3.26 23.94
C LYS A 306 26.55 -3.07 25.25
N ARG A 307 26.15 -4.17 25.93
CA ARG A 307 25.46 -4.11 27.22
C ARG A 307 26.35 -3.47 28.29
N ALA A 308 27.63 -3.82 28.34
CA ALA A 308 28.59 -3.24 29.27
C ALA A 308 28.78 -1.74 29.05
N ALA A 309 28.87 -1.27 27.81
CA ALA A 309 28.95 0.16 27.50
C ALA A 309 27.70 0.93 28.00
N ILE A 310 26.50 0.34 27.89
CA ILE A 310 25.27 0.92 28.43
C ILE A 310 25.31 0.98 29.97
N ALA A 311 25.70 -0.11 30.62
CA ALA A 311 25.82 -0.16 32.08
C ALA A 311 26.81 0.88 32.61
N MET A 312 27.96 1.02 31.96
CA MET A 312 28.98 2.00 32.31
C MET A 312 28.51 3.43 32.08
N ASP A 313 27.87 3.75 30.95
CA ASP A 313 27.31 5.09 30.68
C ASP A 313 26.29 5.49 31.76
N GLN A 314 25.39 4.57 32.14
CA GLN A 314 24.43 4.80 33.22
C GLN A 314 25.14 5.01 34.57
N HIS A 315 26.11 4.17 34.90
CA HIS A 315 26.90 4.28 36.12
C HIS A 315 27.65 5.62 36.21
N LEU A 316 28.34 6.02 35.14
CA LEU A 316 29.14 7.24 35.06
C LEU A 316 28.29 8.52 35.12
N ARG A 317 27.01 8.43 34.74
CA ARG A 317 26.02 9.51 34.87
C ARG A 317 25.28 9.52 36.20
N GLY A 318 25.56 8.57 37.10
CA GLY A 318 24.85 8.43 38.38
C GLY A 318 23.41 7.94 38.24
N LEU A 319 23.07 7.29 37.12
CA LEU A 319 21.77 6.69 36.89
C LEU A 319 21.71 5.28 37.47
N LYS A 320 20.50 4.81 37.81
CA LYS A 320 20.28 3.39 38.13
C LYS A 320 20.57 2.57 36.87
N ILE A 321 21.41 1.55 36.99
CA ILE A 321 21.71 0.65 35.88
C ILE A 321 20.45 -0.14 35.54
N SER A 322 20.01 -0.01 34.29
CA SER A 322 18.87 -0.71 33.72
C SER A 322 19.25 -1.09 32.29
N LEU A 323 19.67 -2.34 32.12
CA LEU A 323 20.02 -2.88 30.82
C LEU A 323 18.75 -3.03 29.98
N PRO A 324 18.79 -2.73 28.67
CA PRO A 324 17.64 -2.95 27.82
C PRO A 324 17.25 -4.44 27.86
N PRO A 325 15.97 -4.76 28.07
CA PRO A 325 15.51 -6.14 27.97
C PRO A 325 15.76 -6.66 26.56
N ARG A 326 15.81 -7.99 26.42
CA ARG A 326 15.86 -8.62 25.10
C ARG A 326 14.60 -8.18 24.33
N PRO A 327 14.72 -7.77 23.05
CA PRO A 327 13.56 -7.44 22.24
C PRO A 327 12.54 -8.58 22.28
N PHE A 328 11.28 -8.26 22.56
CA PHE A 328 10.19 -9.24 22.53
C PHE A 328 10.03 -9.74 21.09
N SER A 329 10.25 -11.04 20.90
CA SER A 329 10.01 -11.72 19.64
C SER A 329 9.14 -12.94 19.93
N ALA A 330 8.02 -13.05 19.22
CA ALA A 330 7.22 -14.26 19.23
C ALA A 330 7.89 -15.28 18.31
N GLU A 331 8.23 -16.45 18.83
CA GLU A 331 8.83 -17.54 18.07
C GLU A 331 7.77 -18.64 17.87
N LYS A 332 7.69 -19.21 16.66
CA LYS A 332 6.90 -20.43 16.43
C LYS A 332 7.70 -21.59 17.03
N ILE A 333 7.15 -22.25 18.04
CA ILE A 333 7.79 -23.41 18.69
C ILE A 333 7.35 -24.68 17.95
N GLY A 334 8.25 -25.65 17.81
CA GLY A 334 7.92 -26.95 17.20
C GLY A 334 7.85 -26.94 15.67
N VAL A 335 8.55 -26.01 15.02
CA VAL A 335 8.64 -25.94 13.56
C VAL A 335 9.31 -27.20 13.01
N SER A 336 8.69 -27.86 12.04
CA SER A 336 9.18 -29.05 11.35
C SER A 336 9.27 -28.87 9.84
N GLU A 337 9.90 -29.80 9.12
CA GLU A 337 9.97 -29.75 7.65
C GLU A 337 8.57 -29.72 7.00
N SER A 338 7.58 -30.35 7.63
CA SER A 338 6.19 -30.38 7.15
C SER A 338 5.54 -28.99 7.12
N ASP A 339 5.97 -28.05 7.97
CA ASP A 339 5.48 -26.66 7.94
C ASP A 339 5.83 -25.91 6.65
N PHE A 340 6.75 -26.45 5.84
CA PHE A 340 7.28 -25.82 4.63
C PHE A 340 7.13 -26.71 3.39
N GLU A 341 6.29 -27.74 3.43
CA GLU A 341 6.09 -28.66 2.29
C GLU A 341 5.60 -27.95 1.02
N GLU A 342 4.76 -26.94 1.18
CA GLU A 342 4.20 -26.16 0.07
C GLU A 342 5.10 -24.99 -0.37
N GLU A 343 6.15 -24.68 0.40
CA GLU A 343 7.07 -23.58 0.09
C GLU A 343 8.13 -24.02 -0.94
N PRO A 344 8.38 -23.22 -1.99
CA PRO A 344 9.41 -23.55 -2.97
C PRO A 344 10.80 -23.58 -2.30
N LYS A 345 11.50 -24.70 -2.46
CA LYS A 345 12.88 -24.85 -1.95
C LYS A 345 13.86 -24.03 -2.81
N ILE A 346 14.16 -22.82 -2.36
CA ILE A 346 15.15 -21.95 -3.00
C ILE A 346 16.54 -22.27 -2.43
N LYS A 347 17.50 -22.57 -3.32
CA LYS A 347 18.88 -22.84 -2.91
C LYS A 347 19.54 -21.57 -2.36
N ARG A 348 20.34 -21.74 -1.30
CA ARG A 348 21.24 -20.71 -0.80
C ARG A 348 22.30 -20.38 -1.86
N GLU A 349 22.65 -19.11 -2.02
CA GLU A 349 23.79 -18.71 -2.86
C GLU A 349 25.08 -19.30 -2.27
N LYS A 350 25.88 -19.96 -3.11
CA LYS A 350 27.16 -20.54 -2.68
C LYS A 350 28.27 -19.52 -2.89
N MET A 351 29.09 -19.28 -1.86
CA MET A 351 30.29 -18.46 -1.98
C MET A 351 31.25 -19.06 -3.00
N LEU A 352 31.98 -18.19 -3.71
CA LEU A 352 33.06 -18.65 -4.58
C LEU A 352 34.19 -19.19 -3.70
N GLU A 353 34.65 -20.41 -3.98
CA GLU A 353 35.64 -21.11 -3.18
C GLU A 353 36.84 -21.54 -4.04
N ILE A 354 38.04 -21.46 -3.47
CA ILE A 354 39.21 -22.12 -4.05
C ILE A 354 39.01 -23.64 -3.99
N LYS A 355 39.28 -24.35 -5.10
CA LYS A 355 39.15 -25.81 -5.17
C LYS A 355 40.07 -26.49 -4.16
N PRO A 356 39.66 -27.57 -3.48
CA PRO A 356 40.47 -28.25 -2.47
C PRO A 356 41.92 -28.55 -2.91
N ALA A 357 42.13 -28.98 -4.17
CA ALA A 357 43.46 -29.28 -4.71
C ALA A 357 44.41 -28.07 -4.81
N ASP A 358 43.86 -26.86 -4.81
CA ASP A 358 44.59 -25.60 -4.94
C ASP A 358 44.82 -24.91 -3.59
N ARG A 359 44.27 -25.45 -2.49
CA ARG A 359 44.40 -24.92 -1.13
C ARG A 359 45.73 -25.31 -0.49
N LYS A 360 46.81 -24.72 -1.00
CA LYS A 360 48.21 -25.09 -0.64
C LYS A 360 48.82 -24.22 0.44
N ASP A 361 48.20 -23.08 0.74
CA ASP A 361 48.70 -22.09 1.69
C ASP A 361 47.54 -21.47 2.50
N PHE A 362 47.81 -20.37 3.19
CA PHE A 362 46.86 -19.64 4.02
C PHE A 362 46.05 -18.58 3.25
N SER A 363 46.04 -18.62 1.91
CA SER A 363 45.16 -17.76 1.10
C SER A 363 43.70 -17.96 1.47
N GLU A 364 42.92 -16.87 1.41
CA GLU A 364 41.46 -16.88 1.63
C GLU A 364 40.77 -17.93 0.75
N VAL A 365 40.05 -18.86 1.39
CA VAL A 365 39.35 -19.95 0.69
C VAL A 365 37.97 -19.50 0.23
N GLU A 366 37.22 -18.83 1.10
CA GLU A 366 35.89 -18.29 0.79
C GLU A 366 36.00 -16.85 0.26
N GLN A 367 35.82 -16.64 -1.05
CA GLN A 367 35.98 -15.32 -1.70
C GLN A 367 34.76 -14.40 -1.55
N GLY A 368 33.81 -14.77 -0.68
CA GLY A 368 32.55 -14.06 -0.46
C GLY A 368 31.53 -14.21 -1.59
N LEU A 369 30.42 -13.51 -1.43
CA LEU A 369 29.39 -13.32 -2.44
C LEU A 369 29.64 -11.98 -3.16
N SER A 370 29.29 -11.88 -4.45
CA SER A 370 29.12 -10.57 -5.07
C SER A 370 28.04 -9.77 -4.33
N GLU A 371 28.03 -8.44 -4.45
CA GLU A 371 26.99 -7.60 -3.85
C GLU A 371 25.59 -8.06 -4.28
N GLU A 372 25.39 -8.39 -5.57
CA GLU A 372 24.12 -8.89 -6.08
C GLU A 372 23.75 -10.25 -5.49
N GLN A 373 24.71 -11.17 -5.35
CA GLN A 373 24.49 -12.47 -4.73
C GLN A 373 24.13 -12.34 -3.24
N ALA A 374 24.82 -11.46 -2.51
CA ALA A 374 24.56 -11.21 -1.10
C ALA A 374 23.15 -10.62 -0.90
N ILE A 375 22.73 -9.66 -1.73
CA ILE A 375 21.38 -9.11 -1.69
C ILE A 375 20.34 -10.19 -2.01
N ARG A 376 20.55 -11.01 -3.03
CA ARG A 376 19.62 -12.11 -3.37
C ARG A 376 19.50 -13.13 -2.24
N ASP A 377 20.61 -13.56 -1.65
CA ASP A 377 20.59 -14.55 -0.56
C ASP A 377 19.95 -13.97 0.71
N ALA A 378 20.18 -12.68 1.00
CA ALA A 378 19.53 -11.99 2.10
C ALA A 378 18.01 -11.90 1.89
N LYS A 379 17.55 -11.51 0.69
CA LYS A 379 16.12 -11.47 0.34
C LYS A 379 15.46 -12.84 0.56
N ARG A 380 16.06 -13.92 0.05
CA ARG A 380 15.61 -15.30 0.29
C ARG A 380 15.52 -15.64 1.77
N CYS A 381 16.56 -15.32 2.55
CA CYS A 381 16.63 -15.66 3.98
C CYS A 381 15.51 -15.01 4.79
N LEU A 382 15.15 -13.79 4.41
CA LEU A 382 14.21 -12.97 5.15
C LEU A 382 12.76 -13.20 4.71
N GLU A 383 12.51 -13.86 3.58
CA GLU A 383 11.21 -14.01 2.93
C GLU A 383 10.11 -14.65 3.82
N CYS A 384 10.49 -15.51 4.77
CA CYS A 384 9.56 -16.20 5.68
C CYS A 384 9.07 -15.38 6.89
N GLY A 385 9.44 -14.09 6.97
CA GLY A 385 9.12 -13.22 8.10
C GLY A 385 7.64 -12.83 8.24
N CYS A 386 7.21 -12.48 9.46
CA CYS A 386 5.88 -11.89 9.68
C CYS A 386 5.81 -10.50 9.03
N VAL A 387 4.85 -10.25 8.14
CA VAL A 387 4.69 -8.94 7.47
C VAL A 387 4.36 -7.78 8.43
N LYS A 388 3.86 -8.09 9.63
CA LYS A 388 3.65 -7.11 10.71
C LYS A 388 4.88 -6.94 11.61
N GLN A 389 6.02 -7.58 11.30
CA GLN A 389 7.21 -7.50 12.13
C GLN A 389 7.65 -6.06 12.38
N ASN A 390 7.38 -5.09 11.50
CA ASN A 390 7.81 -3.71 11.73
C ASN A 390 6.71 -2.79 12.33
N ASN A 391 5.50 -3.31 12.56
CA ASN A 391 4.34 -2.53 13.04
C ASN A 391 3.25 -3.41 13.71
N CYS A 392 3.68 -4.34 14.57
CA CYS A 392 2.78 -5.21 15.33
C CYS A 392 2.50 -4.60 16.69
N ASP A 393 1.27 -4.09 16.89
CA ASP A 393 0.87 -3.46 18.15
C ASP A 393 1.09 -4.41 19.34
N LEU A 394 0.82 -5.71 19.19
CA LEU A 394 1.03 -6.69 20.26
C LEU A 394 2.50 -6.79 20.64
N ARG A 395 3.41 -6.84 19.67
CA ARG A 395 4.84 -6.95 19.96
C ARG A 395 5.35 -5.70 20.65
N ASP A 396 4.95 -4.54 20.14
CA ASP A 396 5.39 -3.25 20.65
C ASP A 396 4.85 -3.03 22.08
N LEU A 397 3.59 -3.40 22.35
CA LEU A 397 3.02 -3.38 23.70
C LEU A 397 3.65 -4.43 24.62
N SER A 398 3.90 -5.65 24.15
CA SER A 398 4.60 -6.68 24.96
C SER A 398 6.01 -6.24 25.35
N GLN A 399 6.68 -5.52 24.46
CA GLN A 399 7.98 -4.89 24.74
C GLN A 399 7.87 -3.76 25.76
N GLU A 400 6.86 -2.89 25.62
CA GLU A 400 6.61 -1.76 26.53
C GLU A 400 6.27 -2.23 27.95
N TYR A 401 5.46 -3.28 28.08
CA TYR A 401 5.04 -3.84 29.36
C TYR A 401 5.94 -4.96 29.89
N GLU A 402 7.09 -5.22 29.25
CA GLU A 402 8.08 -6.22 29.65
C GLU A 402 7.47 -7.62 29.90
N VAL A 403 6.60 -8.06 28.98
CA VAL A 403 5.88 -9.34 29.10
C VAL A 403 6.85 -10.51 29.07
N ASP A 404 6.76 -11.37 30.09
CA ASP A 404 7.51 -12.62 30.19
C ASP A 404 6.59 -13.81 29.89
N VAL A 405 6.70 -14.36 28.68
CA VAL A 405 5.89 -15.49 28.20
C VAL A 405 6.20 -16.80 28.92
N ASN A 406 7.40 -16.93 29.50
CA ASN A 406 7.81 -18.18 30.15
C ASN A 406 7.12 -18.41 31.50
N LYS A 407 6.37 -17.42 32.01
CA LYS A 407 5.56 -17.57 33.23
C LYS A 407 4.33 -18.47 33.05
N PHE A 408 3.97 -18.79 31.82
CA PHE A 408 2.77 -19.56 31.47
C PHE A 408 3.16 -20.82 30.68
N GLU A 409 3.72 -21.82 31.37
CA GLU A 409 3.96 -23.15 30.79
C GLU A 409 2.68 -24.01 30.85
N GLY A 410 2.46 -24.84 29.81
CA GLY A 410 1.41 -25.86 29.81
C GLY A 410 0.09 -25.49 29.11
N ALA A 411 -0.01 -24.33 28.45
CA ALA A 411 -1.15 -24.01 27.59
C ALA A 411 -1.04 -24.74 26.24
N GLU A 412 -2.11 -25.41 25.82
CA GLU A 412 -2.19 -26.03 24.49
C GLU A 412 -2.23 -24.93 23.43
N MET A 413 -1.24 -24.92 22.52
CA MET A 413 -1.22 -23.99 21.39
C MET A 413 -2.15 -24.51 20.31
N LEU A 414 -3.20 -23.76 20.01
CA LEU A 414 -4.09 -24.07 18.89
C LEU A 414 -3.41 -23.68 17.58
N HIS A 415 -3.28 -24.63 16.68
CA HIS A 415 -2.80 -24.41 15.32
C HIS A 415 -3.98 -24.39 14.35
N PHE A 416 -3.96 -23.42 13.44
CA PHE A 416 -4.99 -23.25 12.41
C PHE A 416 -4.34 -23.18 11.03
N ASP A 417 -5.00 -23.79 10.06
CA ASP A 417 -4.63 -23.64 8.65
C ASP A 417 -4.79 -22.18 8.21
N ILE A 418 -3.91 -21.75 7.30
CA ILE A 418 -3.99 -20.42 6.71
C ILE A 418 -5.08 -20.43 5.62
N ASP A 419 -6.07 -19.53 5.74
CA ASP A 419 -7.09 -19.34 4.71
C ASP A 419 -6.68 -18.21 3.75
N SER A 420 -6.27 -18.60 2.55
CA SER A 420 -5.88 -17.71 1.45
C SER A 420 -6.87 -17.73 0.27
N ARG A 421 -8.10 -18.26 0.47
CA ARG A 421 -9.10 -18.42 -0.60
C ARG A 421 -9.64 -17.10 -1.15
N HIS A 422 -9.59 -16.01 -0.37
CA HIS A 422 -10.08 -14.70 -0.81
C HIS A 422 -9.01 -13.95 -1.62
N PRO A 423 -9.34 -13.30 -2.76
CA PRO A 423 -8.33 -12.72 -3.66
C PRO A 423 -7.39 -11.68 -3.03
N PHE A 424 -7.85 -10.99 -1.98
CA PHE A 424 -7.10 -9.89 -1.38
C PHE A 424 -6.73 -10.09 0.08
N ILE A 425 -7.33 -11.06 0.78
CA ILE A 425 -7.24 -11.16 2.24
C ILE A 425 -6.82 -12.59 2.57
N GLU A 426 -5.76 -12.71 3.37
CA GLU A 426 -5.30 -13.96 3.97
C GLU A 426 -5.56 -13.90 5.47
N GLN A 427 -6.02 -15.03 6.01
CA GLN A 427 -6.33 -15.20 7.43
C GLN A 427 -5.45 -16.28 8.04
N ASP A 428 -4.74 -15.91 9.12
CA ASP A 428 -3.96 -16.80 9.97
C ASP A 428 -4.43 -16.64 11.42
N MET A 429 -5.31 -17.55 11.84
CA MET A 429 -5.89 -17.52 13.18
C MET A 429 -4.90 -17.89 14.28
N SER A 430 -3.76 -18.49 13.95
CA SER A 430 -2.68 -18.76 14.90
C SER A 430 -2.05 -17.46 15.43
N LYS A 431 -2.29 -16.31 14.77
CA LYS A 431 -1.84 -14.97 15.18
C LYS A 431 -2.93 -14.13 15.85
N CYS A 432 -4.16 -14.64 15.97
CA CYS A 432 -5.29 -13.84 16.43
C CYS A 432 -5.30 -13.71 17.96
N ILE A 433 -5.48 -12.47 18.45
CA ILE A 433 -5.65 -12.17 19.88
C ILE A 433 -7.11 -11.96 20.29
N LEU A 434 -8.06 -12.32 19.41
CA LEU A 434 -9.51 -12.20 19.64
C LEU A 434 -10.00 -10.80 20.10
N CYS A 435 -9.26 -9.74 19.75
CA CYS A 435 -9.63 -8.36 20.09
C CYS A 435 -10.93 -7.86 19.42
N ALA A 436 -11.51 -8.65 18.51
CA ALA A 436 -12.71 -8.36 17.74
C ALA A 436 -12.69 -7.07 16.91
N ARG A 437 -11.54 -6.38 16.74
CA ARG A 437 -11.44 -5.17 15.91
C ARG A 437 -11.91 -5.40 14.47
N CYS A 438 -11.60 -6.56 13.88
CA CYS A 438 -12.04 -6.95 12.53
C CYS A 438 -13.56 -7.17 12.44
N VAL A 439 -14.17 -7.76 13.47
CA VAL A 439 -15.62 -7.96 13.58
C VAL A 439 -16.31 -6.61 13.71
N ARG A 440 -15.88 -5.79 14.67
CA ARG A 440 -16.45 -4.48 14.98
C ARG A 440 -16.38 -3.52 13.79
N ILE A 441 -15.24 -3.39 13.11
CA ILE A 441 -15.16 -2.49 11.94
C ILE A 441 -16.06 -2.96 10.78
N CYS A 442 -16.24 -4.27 10.63
CA CYS A 442 -17.08 -4.84 9.58
C CYS A 442 -18.57 -4.68 9.86
N ASP A 443 -18.98 -4.68 11.13
CA ASP A 443 -20.36 -4.48 11.57
C ASP A 443 -20.70 -3.00 11.81
N GLU A 444 -19.98 -2.33 12.71
CA GLU A 444 -20.30 -0.98 13.22
C GLU A 444 -20.08 0.11 12.17
N VAL A 445 -19.06 -0.01 11.29
CA VAL A 445 -18.68 1.03 10.32
C VAL A 445 -19.09 0.66 8.90
N VAL A 446 -18.70 -0.53 8.43
CA VAL A 446 -19.02 -0.95 7.06
C VAL A 446 -20.46 -1.45 6.95
N GLY A 447 -21.00 -2.06 8.01
CA GLY A 447 -22.31 -2.72 8.00
C GLY A 447 -22.40 -3.91 7.04
N ALA A 448 -21.28 -4.60 6.79
CA ALA A 448 -21.23 -5.81 5.98
C ALA A 448 -21.45 -7.09 6.80
N ARG A 449 -21.04 -7.12 8.08
CA ARG A 449 -21.22 -8.28 8.98
C ARG A 449 -20.64 -9.59 8.42
N ALA A 450 -19.52 -9.52 7.72
CA ALA A 450 -18.88 -10.69 7.12
C ALA A 450 -18.14 -11.57 8.13
N TRP A 451 -17.75 -10.99 9.27
CA TRP A 451 -17.01 -11.64 10.35
C TRP A 451 -17.88 -11.79 11.60
N THR A 452 -17.71 -12.89 12.33
CA THR A 452 -18.26 -13.09 13.67
C THR A 452 -17.23 -13.75 14.58
N LEU A 453 -17.48 -13.72 15.89
CA LEU A 453 -16.86 -14.65 16.82
C LEU A 453 -17.69 -15.92 16.87
N SER A 454 -17.04 -17.07 16.70
CA SER A 454 -17.64 -18.40 16.75
C SER A 454 -17.17 -19.13 18.02
N GLU A 455 -17.91 -20.16 18.44
CA GLU A 455 -17.60 -20.99 19.63
C GLU A 455 -17.60 -20.24 20.99
N ARG A 456 -17.13 -20.92 22.06
CA ARG A 456 -17.03 -20.37 23.43
C ARG A 456 -15.76 -20.84 24.13
N GLY A 457 -15.18 -19.99 24.98
CA GLY A 457 -13.99 -20.31 25.76
C GLY A 457 -12.71 -20.30 24.92
N TYR A 458 -11.85 -21.30 25.09
CA TYR A 458 -10.55 -21.36 24.40
C TYR A 458 -10.67 -21.69 22.90
N GLY A 459 -11.79 -22.28 22.48
CA GLY A 459 -12.07 -22.58 21.07
C GLY A 459 -12.61 -21.41 20.26
N VAL A 460 -12.70 -20.20 20.84
CA VAL A 460 -13.25 -19.03 20.11
C VAL A 460 -12.34 -18.65 18.95
N THR A 461 -12.93 -18.52 17.77
CA THR A 461 -12.26 -18.12 16.53
C THR A 461 -13.02 -16.96 15.88
N VAL A 462 -12.32 -16.20 15.05
CA VAL A 462 -12.95 -15.26 14.13
C VAL A 462 -13.27 -16.03 12.85
N GLU A 463 -14.55 -16.12 12.50
CA GLU A 463 -15.01 -16.92 11.37
C GLU A 463 -15.95 -16.11 10.48
N THR A 464 -16.08 -16.59 9.23
CA THR A 464 -17.09 -16.12 8.30
C THR A 464 -18.41 -16.86 8.52
N SER A 465 -19.51 -16.32 7.99
CA SER A 465 -20.81 -17.00 8.03
C SER A 465 -20.73 -18.40 7.40
N PHE A 466 -21.01 -19.44 8.19
CA PHE A 466 -20.93 -20.86 7.80
C PHE A 466 -19.54 -21.32 7.30
N ASN A 467 -18.47 -20.64 7.73
CA ASN A 467 -17.09 -20.91 7.30
C ASN A 467 -16.89 -20.92 5.77
N LYS A 468 -17.72 -20.16 5.05
CA LYS A 468 -17.61 -19.98 3.61
C LYS A 468 -16.41 -19.09 3.24
N PRO A 469 -15.83 -19.25 2.04
CA PRO A 469 -14.87 -18.30 1.51
C PRO A 469 -15.42 -16.87 1.59
N LEU A 470 -14.59 -15.91 1.97
CA LEU A 470 -15.03 -14.54 2.28
C LEU A 470 -15.78 -13.88 1.10
N GLN A 471 -15.39 -14.18 -0.15
CA GLN A 471 -16.03 -13.70 -1.38
C GLN A 471 -17.45 -14.24 -1.61
N GLU A 472 -17.81 -15.34 -0.96
CA GLU A 472 -19.16 -15.93 -1.00
C GLU A 472 -20.06 -15.44 0.14
N THR A 473 -19.57 -14.48 0.93
CA THR A 473 -20.31 -13.88 2.06
C THR A 473 -20.77 -12.46 1.73
N THR A 474 -21.25 -11.73 2.74
CA THR A 474 -21.58 -10.31 2.65
C THR A 474 -20.36 -9.38 2.57
N CYS A 475 -19.13 -9.92 2.57
CA CYS A 475 -17.91 -9.14 2.45
C CYS A 475 -17.90 -8.28 1.19
N GLU A 476 -17.50 -7.02 1.35
CA GLU A 476 -17.35 -6.05 0.25
C GLU A 476 -15.89 -5.87 -0.18
N SER A 477 -14.99 -6.72 0.31
CA SER A 477 -13.54 -6.68 0.05
C SER A 477 -12.90 -5.31 0.31
N CYS A 478 -13.41 -4.55 1.30
CA CYS A 478 -12.95 -3.20 1.60
C CYS A 478 -11.59 -3.12 2.32
N GLY A 479 -11.10 -4.26 2.84
CA GLY A 479 -9.81 -4.35 3.53
C GLY A 479 -9.71 -3.60 4.85
N GLN A 480 -10.83 -3.15 5.43
CA GLN A 480 -10.83 -2.50 6.75
C GLN A 480 -10.42 -3.45 7.87
N CYS A 481 -10.80 -4.73 7.79
CA CYS A 481 -10.38 -5.76 8.73
C CYS A 481 -8.85 -5.97 8.72
N VAL A 482 -8.22 -5.97 7.53
CA VAL A 482 -6.76 -6.02 7.36
C VAL A 482 -6.10 -4.78 7.95
N SER A 483 -6.69 -3.61 7.70
CA SER A 483 -6.13 -2.32 8.14
C SER A 483 -6.16 -2.15 9.66
N THR A 484 -7.17 -2.71 10.34
CA THR A 484 -7.29 -2.64 11.80
C THR A 484 -6.65 -3.83 12.53
N CYS A 485 -6.22 -4.89 11.84
CA CYS A 485 -5.63 -6.05 12.50
C CYS A 485 -4.26 -5.69 13.12
N PRO A 486 -4.11 -5.81 14.46
CA PRO A 486 -2.88 -5.42 15.15
C PRO A 486 -1.74 -6.44 14.99
N THR A 487 -2.07 -7.72 14.80
CA THR A 487 -1.10 -8.83 14.90
C THR A 487 -0.74 -9.48 13.56
N GLY A 488 -1.41 -9.08 12.48
CA GLY A 488 -1.22 -9.74 11.18
C GLY A 488 -1.92 -11.09 11.07
N ALA A 489 -2.93 -11.33 11.90
CA ALA A 489 -3.88 -12.43 11.71
C ALA A 489 -4.74 -12.25 10.45
N LEU A 490 -4.96 -11.00 10.02
CA LEU A 490 -5.55 -10.66 8.74
C LEU A 490 -4.59 -9.74 8.00
N VAL A 491 -4.11 -10.18 6.84
CA VAL A 491 -3.15 -9.45 6.01
C VAL A 491 -3.62 -9.43 4.56
N GLN A 492 -2.95 -8.61 3.74
CA GLN A 492 -3.13 -8.71 2.31
C GLN A 492 -2.63 -10.08 1.83
N ASN A 493 -3.39 -10.73 0.95
CA ASN A 493 -3.14 -12.12 0.57
C ASN A 493 -1.75 -12.30 -0.07
N LYS A 494 -0.88 -13.11 0.52
CA LYS A 494 0.51 -13.24 0.05
C LYS A 494 0.64 -14.12 -1.19
N ALA A 495 -0.32 -15.02 -1.44
CA ALA A 495 -0.29 -15.89 -2.62
C ALA A 495 -0.45 -15.12 -3.93
N LYS A 496 -0.98 -13.88 -3.87
CA LYS A 496 -1.29 -13.05 -5.04
C LYS A 496 -0.54 -11.72 -5.08
N PHE A 497 0.24 -11.40 -4.05
CA PHE A 497 1.00 -10.15 -3.94
C PHE A 497 2.45 -10.45 -3.56
N ASP A 498 3.40 -9.86 -4.29
CA ASP A 498 4.83 -10.20 -4.24
C ASP A 498 5.47 -9.92 -2.85
N ARG A 499 6.39 -10.80 -2.43
CA ARG A 499 6.89 -10.94 -1.04
C ARG A 499 7.94 -9.91 -0.60
N GLU A 500 8.08 -8.76 -1.25
CA GLU A 500 9.17 -7.79 -0.94
C GLU A 500 8.97 -6.96 0.36
N PHE A 501 8.28 -7.49 1.39
CA PHE A 501 7.78 -6.74 2.55
C PHE A 501 8.69 -6.66 3.77
N LEU A 502 9.98 -6.92 3.62
CA LEU A 502 10.84 -6.94 4.80
C LEU A 502 11.21 -5.54 5.23
N TRP A 503 11.45 -4.64 4.26
CA TRP A 503 11.82 -3.26 4.54
C TRP A 503 10.58 -2.37 4.61
N PRO A 504 10.51 -1.44 5.58
CA PRO A 504 9.38 -0.55 5.70
C PRO A 504 9.27 0.27 4.40
N PRO A 505 8.13 0.20 3.68
CA PRO A 505 7.98 0.93 2.43
C PRO A 505 7.99 2.43 2.69
N LYS A 506 8.43 3.20 1.70
CA LYS A 506 8.20 4.66 1.70
C LYS A 506 6.70 4.89 1.61
N ARG A 507 6.18 5.75 2.47
CA ARG A 507 4.77 6.12 2.53
C ARG A 507 4.56 7.51 1.95
N VAL A 508 3.63 7.64 1.03
CA VAL A 508 3.30 8.92 0.37
C VAL A 508 1.79 9.11 0.40
N GLU A 509 1.34 10.20 1.03
CA GLU A 509 -0.07 10.57 1.07
C GLU A 509 -0.52 11.13 -0.27
N THR A 510 -1.67 10.70 -0.77
CA THR A 510 -2.24 11.18 -2.04
C THR A 510 -3.76 10.98 -2.06
N VAL A 511 -4.42 11.25 -3.19
CA VAL A 511 -5.89 11.18 -3.32
C VAL A 511 -6.32 10.06 -4.28
N CYS A 512 -7.38 9.36 -3.91
CA CYS A 512 -7.94 8.26 -4.68
C CYS A 512 -8.43 8.69 -6.09
N PRO A 513 -8.02 8.00 -7.17
CA PRO A 513 -8.33 8.39 -8.56
C PRO A 513 -9.67 7.84 -9.08
N TYR A 514 -10.55 7.33 -8.21
CA TYR A 514 -11.77 6.62 -8.61
C TYR A 514 -13.03 7.50 -8.51
N CYS A 515 -13.87 7.28 -7.50
CA CYS A 515 -15.14 7.98 -7.36
C CYS A 515 -14.95 9.40 -6.81
N GLY A 516 -15.97 10.25 -6.97
CA GLY A 516 -15.98 11.64 -6.48
C GLY A 516 -15.92 11.85 -4.97
N VAL A 517 -15.66 10.83 -4.14
CA VAL A 517 -15.52 11.00 -2.68
C VAL A 517 -14.21 11.71 -2.31
N GLY A 518 -13.12 11.47 -3.05
CA GLY A 518 -11.81 12.04 -2.75
C GLY A 518 -11.11 11.41 -1.54
N CYS A 519 -11.21 10.09 -1.35
CA CYS A 519 -10.57 9.42 -0.22
C CYS A 519 -9.05 9.66 -0.21
N HIS A 520 -8.49 10.02 0.96
CA HIS A 520 -7.05 10.08 1.15
C HIS A 520 -6.47 8.66 1.22
N LEU A 521 -5.35 8.47 0.52
CA LEU A 521 -4.60 7.22 0.42
C LEU A 521 -3.21 7.42 1.01
N ASN A 522 -2.66 6.38 1.64
CA ASN A 522 -1.24 6.34 1.98
C ASN A 522 -0.56 5.25 1.15
N MET A 523 0.05 5.64 0.03
CA MET A 523 0.64 4.71 -0.91
C MET A 523 1.96 4.18 -0.38
N GLU A 524 2.14 2.86 -0.41
CA GLU A 524 3.35 2.17 0.02
C GLU A 524 4.21 1.84 -1.20
N VAL A 525 5.45 2.36 -1.19
CA VAL A 525 6.41 2.27 -2.30
C VAL A 525 7.66 1.52 -1.85
N ASP A 526 8.11 0.57 -2.66
CA ASP A 526 9.33 -0.19 -2.41
C ASP A 526 10.62 0.58 -2.78
N GLU A 527 11.77 -0.07 -2.59
CA GLU A 527 13.09 0.47 -2.94
C GLU A 527 13.31 0.66 -4.45
N LYS A 528 12.53 -0.02 -5.30
CA LYS A 528 12.59 0.09 -6.77
C LYS A 528 11.69 1.20 -7.31
N GLY A 529 10.95 1.88 -6.44
CA GLY A 529 9.99 2.90 -6.85
C GLY A 529 8.69 2.32 -7.40
N GLN A 530 8.30 1.10 -7.01
CA GLN A 530 7.03 0.49 -7.38
C GLN A 530 6.01 0.61 -6.25
N VAL A 531 4.75 0.83 -6.60
CA VAL A 531 3.65 0.82 -5.62
C VAL A 531 3.32 -0.61 -5.23
N ILE A 532 3.48 -0.96 -3.96
CA ILE A 532 3.28 -2.32 -3.45
C ILE A 532 2.05 -2.47 -2.55
N GLY A 533 1.46 -1.35 -2.10
CA GLY A 533 0.30 -1.39 -1.20
C GLY A 533 -0.33 -0.03 -0.97
N VAL A 534 -1.47 -0.04 -0.27
CA VAL A 534 -2.17 1.17 0.17
C VAL A 534 -2.54 1.04 1.64
N GLY A 535 -1.97 1.89 2.48
CA GLY A 535 -2.33 2.07 3.89
C GLY A 535 -3.51 3.01 4.09
N ASN A 536 -4.06 3.01 5.30
CA ASN A 536 -5.16 3.90 5.69
C ASN A 536 -4.63 5.07 6.53
N LEU A 537 -5.22 6.26 6.37
CA LEU A 537 -4.95 7.45 7.20
C LEU A 537 -6.11 7.67 8.16
N ILE A 538 -6.07 7.01 9.32
CA ILE A 538 -7.17 7.01 10.29
C ILE A 538 -7.49 8.44 10.74
N GLY A 539 -8.77 8.82 10.67
CA GLY A 539 -9.26 10.13 11.12
C GLY A 539 -8.93 11.30 10.18
N GLN A 540 -8.40 11.04 8.98
CA GLN A 540 -8.05 12.08 8.01
C GLN A 540 -8.86 12.00 6.72
N GLY A 541 -9.00 13.15 6.05
CA GLY A 541 -9.66 13.27 4.76
C GLY A 541 -11.18 13.07 4.82
N PRO A 542 -11.88 13.16 3.68
CA PRO A 542 -13.34 12.97 3.60
C PRO A 542 -13.79 11.53 3.92
N ASN A 543 -12.84 10.60 4.01
CA ASN A 543 -13.10 9.19 4.29
C ASN A 543 -12.77 8.77 5.73
N GLU A 544 -12.20 9.65 6.56
CA GLU A 544 -11.80 9.35 7.94
C GLU A 544 -10.90 8.09 8.05
N GLY A 545 -10.15 7.78 6.99
CA GLY A 545 -9.32 6.57 6.85
C GLY A 545 -10.02 5.32 6.30
N ASN A 546 -11.33 5.35 6.05
CA ASN A 546 -12.06 4.24 5.43
C ASN A 546 -11.79 4.17 3.92
N LEU A 547 -11.74 2.97 3.36
CA LEU A 547 -11.48 2.71 1.93
C LEU A 547 -12.42 1.61 1.43
N CYS A 548 -12.70 1.63 0.14
CA CYS A 548 -13.39 0.54 -0.57
C CYS A 548 -12.38 -0.38 -1.27
N VAL A 549 -12.86 -1.50 -1.83
CA VAL A 549 -12.04 -2.47 -2.58
C VAL A 549 -11.16 -1.80 -3.65
N LYS A 550 -11.70 -0.80 -4.36
CA LYS A 550 -10.95 -0.07 -5.39
C LYS A 550 -9.79 0.72 -4.81
N GLY A 551 -10.06 1.58 -3.82
CA GLY A 551 -9.03 2.40 -3.19
C GLY A 551 -7.98 1.60 -2.42
N LYS A 552 -8.35 0.42 -1.91
CA LYS A 552 -7.44 -0.42 -1.12
C LYS A 552 -6.58 -1.35 -1.97
N PHE A 553 -7.15 -1.97 -3.01
CA PHE A 553 -6.51 -3.08 -3.72
C PHE A 553 -6.30 -2.87 -5.21
N ALA A 554 -7.00 -1.92 -5.85
CA ALA A 554 -6.93 -1.74 -7.30
C ALA A 554 -5.73 -0.90 -7.79
N TYR A 555 -4.59 -0.90 -7.10
CA TYR A 555 -3.45 -0.04 -7.45
C TYR A 555 -2.52 -0.66 -8.51
N ASN A 556 -2.68 -1.95 -8.85
CA ASN A 556 -1.76 -2.68 -9.74
C ASN A 556 -1.66 -2.08 -11.16
N PHE A 557 -2.66 -1.33 -11.62
CA PHE A 557 -2.60 -0.66 -12.93
C PHE A 557 -1.43 0.33 -13.05
N ILE A 558 -0.96 0.88 -11.92
CA ILE A 558 0.16 1.84 -11.89
C ILE A 558 1.42 1.16 -12.46
N ASN A 559 1.75 -0.03 -11.96
CA ASN A 559 2.93 -0.80 -12.34
C ASN A 559 2.67 -1.75 -13.52
N HIS A 560 1.49 -1.70 -14.14
CA HIS A 560 1.08 -2.71 -15.11
C HIS A 560 1.93 -2.65 -16.39
N LYS A 561 2.31 -3.82 -16.92
CA LYS A 561 3.18 -3.94 -18.10
C LYS A 561 2.62 -3.26 -19.37
N ASP A 562 1.29 -3.21 -19.51
CA ASP A 562 0.59 -2.60 -20.66
C ASP A 562 0.55 -1.06 -20.63
N ARG A 563 1.12 -0.40 -19.61
CA ARG A 563 1.17 1.07 -19.54
C ARG A 563 1.84 1.64 -20.81
N LEU A 564 1.25 2.69 -21.37
CA LEU A 564 1.85 3.40 -22.50
C LEU A 564 3.12 4.11 -22.04
N LYS A 565 4.23 3.87 -22.75
CA LYS A 565 5.58 4.38 -22.38
C LYS A 565 6.14 5.39 -23.38
N LYS A 566 5.73 5.30 -24.64
CA LYS A 566 6.18 6.16 -25.75
C LYS A 566 4.99 6.61 -26.59
N PRO A 567 5.07 7.79 -27.23
CA PRO A 567 4.11 8.21 -28.26
C PRO A 567 4.00 7.19 -29.39
N MET A 568 2.81 7.10 -29.99
CA MET A 568 2.56 6.26 -31.16
C MET A 568 1.88 7.06 -32.27
N ILE A 569 2.28 6.83 -33.51
CA ILE A 569 1.61 7.37 -34.71
C ILE A 569 1.14 6.21 -35.59
N LYS A 570 -0.05 6.35 -36.17
CA LYS A 570 -0.61 5.38 -37.10
C LYS A 570 0.10 5.47 -38.46
N LYS A 571 0.93 4.48 -38.77
CA LYS A 571 1.64 4.32 -40.04
C LYS A 571 1.14 3.06 -40.73
N ASN A 572 0.69 3.18 -41.99
CA ASN A 572 0.10 2.07 -42.76
C ASN A 572 -1.02 1.31 -42.01
N GLY A 573 -1.87 2.04 -41.29
CA GLY A 573 -2.99 1.48 -40.53
C GLY A 573 -2.63 0.88 -39.16
N LYS A 574 -1.35 0.89 -38.76
CA LYS A 574 -0.89 0.35 -37.46
C LYS A 574 -0.21 1.43 -36.62
N LEU A 575 -0.56 1.50 -35.34
CA LEU A 575 0.14 2.34 -34.36
C LEU A 575 1.57 1.83 -34.15
N THR A 576 2.54 2.72 -34.31
CA THR A 576 3.97 2.43 -34.14
C THR A 576 4.59 3.46 -33.22
N GLU A 577 5.42 3.01 -32.28
CA GLU A 577 6.14 3.90 -31.36
C GLU A 577 7.04 4.89 -32.13
N VAL A 578 7.08 6.13 -31.66
CA VAL A 578 7.90 7.23 -32.20
C VAL A 578 8.46 8.07 -31.05
N GLU A 579 9.43 8.92 -31.37
CA GLU A 579 9.97 9.89 -30.41
C GLU A 579 9.03 11.08 -30.21
N TRP A 580 9.10 11.72 -29.05
CA TRP A 580 8.23 12.86 -28.69
C TRP A 580 8.28 14.00 -29.70
N ASP A 581 9.47 14.38 -30.19
CA ASP A 581 9.61 15.47 -31.16
C ASP A 581 8.85 15.18 -32.47
N GLU A 582 8.84 13.92 -32.91
CA GLU A 582 8.07 13.49 -34.10
C GLU A 582 6.57 13.59 -33.83
N ALA A 583 6.10 13.10 -32.68
CA ALA A 583 4.70 13.12 -32.29
C ALA A 583 4.15 14.55 -32.13
N ILE A 584 4.85 15.40 -31.40
CA ILE A 584 4.46 16.81 -31.18
C ILE A 584 4.41 17.56 -32.52
N LYS A 585 5.43 17.37 -33.38
CA LYS A 585 5.46 18.00 -34.71
C LYS A 585 4.32 17.51 -35.60
N PHE A 586 4.00 16.22 -35.57
CA PHE A 586 2.89 15.66 -36.35
C PHE A 586 1.55 16.26 -35.91
N VAL A 587 1.28 16.26 -34.59
CA VAL A 587 0.06 16.80 -33.99
C VAL A 587 -0.08 18.29 -34.30
N SER A 588 0.93 19.10 -33.99
CA SER A 588 0.87 20.56 -34.19
C SER A 588 0.69 20.94 -35.66
N SER A 589 1.38 20.25 -36.58
CA SER A 589 1.26 20.49 -38.02
C SER A 589 -0.14 20.17 -38.53
N LYS A 590 -0.73 19.05 -38.10
CA LYS A 590 -2.07 18.64 -38.50
C LYS A 590 -3.15 19.57 -37.95
N LEU A 591 -3.08 19.91 -36.66
CA LEU A 591 -4.02 20.85 -36.03
C LEU A 591 -3.94 22.24 -36.69
N ASN A 592 -2.73 22.77 -36.93
CA ASN A 592 -2.55 24.04 -37.63
C ASN A 592 -3.13 24.02 -39.06
N ASN A 593 -2.94 22.92 -39.79
CA ASN A 593 -3.48 22.80 -41.14
C ASN A 593 -5.02 22.78 -41.13
N ILE A 594 -5.64 22.04 -40.21
CA ILE A 594 -7.10 22.00 -40.06
C ILE A 594 -7.62 23.37 -39.62
N LYS A 595 -7.02 23.99 -38.60
CA LYS A 595 -7.37 25.34 -38.15
C LYS A 595 -7.34 26.35 -39.32
N LYS A 596 -6.30 26.29 -40.16
CA LYS A 596 -6.13 27.20 -41.32
C LYS A 596 -7.15 26.95 -42.43
N ASN A 597 -7.46 25.69 -42.75
CA ASN A 597 -8.29 25.35 -43.91
C ASN A 597 -9.79 25.26 -43.58
N ASN A 598 -10.14 24.96 -42.33
CA ASN A 598 -11.51 24.66 -41.91
C ASN A 598 -12.01 25.60 -40.79
N GLY A 599 -11.12 26.37 -40.16
CA GLY A 599 -11.44 27.24 -39.02
C GLY A 599 -11.23 26.55 -37.66
N ALA A 600 -11.19 27.35 -36.59
CA ALA A 600 -10.94 26.87 -35.23
C ALA A 600 -12.05 25.93 -34.72
N ASP A 601 -13.31 26.24 -35.03
CA ASP A 601 -14.47 25.44 -34.61
C ASP A 601 -14.58 24.07 -35.31
N ALA A 602 -13.70 23.78 -36.28
CA ALA A 602 -13.57 22.44 -36.86
C ALA A 602 -12.74 21.48 -35.97
N ILE A 603 -12.26 21.95 -34.82
CA ILE A 603 -11.47 21.20 -33.86
C ILE A 603 -12.22 21.14 -32.53
N GLY A 604 -12.30 19.95 -31.93
CA GLY A 604 -12.84 19.73 -30.59
C GLY A 604 -11.78 19.20 -29.63
N VAL A 605 -11.91 19.52 -28.35
CA VAL A 605 -11.03 19.03 -27.29
C VAL A 605 -11.88 18.40 -26.18
N LEU A 606 -11.62 17.14 -25.85
CA LEU A 606 -12.23 16.47 -24.70
C LEU A 606 -11.23 16.44 -23.56
N SER A 607 -11.54 17.16 -22.48
CA SER A 607 -10.78 17.07 -21.22
C SER A 607 -11.25 15.87 -20.40
N SER A 608 -10.75 15.70 -19.17
CA SER A 608 -11.13 14.55 -18.32
C SER A 608 -11.28 14.90 -16.85
N ALA A 609 -12.22 14.22 -16.20
CA ALA A 609 -12.40 14.27 -14.76
C ALA A 609 -11.47 13.32 -13.99
N LYS A 610 -10.51 12.66 -14.67
CA LYS A 610 -9.47 11.82 -14.07
C LYS A 610 -8.11 12.51 -13.97
N ILE A 611 -7.94 13.65 -14.64
CA ILE A 611 -6.74 14.49 -14.61
C ILE A 611 -6.92 15.63 -13.59
N THR A 612 -5.85 16.32 -13.21
CA THR A 612 -5.88 17.34 -12.14
C THR A 612 -6.60 18.61 -12.57
N ASN A 613 -6.87 19.51 -11.61
CA ASN A 613 -7.44 20.83 -11.90
C ASN A 613 -6.52 21.63 -12.82
N GLU A 614 -5.22 21.63 -12.54
CA GLU A 614 -4.20 22.33 -13.30
C GLU A 614 -4.17 21.82 -14.75
N GLU A 615 -4.25 20.51 -14.95
CA GLU A 615 -4.28 19.92 -16.28
C GLU A 615 -5.59 20.25 -17.02
N ASN A 616 -6.75 20.21 -16.36
CA ASN A 616 -8.01 20.65 -16.95
C ASN A 616 -7.96 22.13 -17.37
N TYR A 617 -7.38 22.99 -16.53
CA TYR A 617 -7.20 24.41 -16.82
C TYR A 617 -6.31 24.62 -18.06
N VAL A 618 -5.19 23.90 -18.14
CA VAL A 618 -4.28 23.96 -19.30
C VAL A 618 -4.94 23.45 -20.57
N VAL A 619 -5.70 22.35 -20.51
CA VAL A 619 -6.45 21.79 -21.65
C VAL A 619 -7.47 22.79 -22.19
N GLN A 620 -8.25 23.43 -21.32
CA GLN A 620 -9.23 24.42 -21.79
C GLN A 620 -8.57 25.70 -22.30
N LYS A 621 -7.45 26.13 -21.68
CA LYS A 621 -6.66 27.27 -22.14
C LYS A 621 -6.07 26.97 -23.52
N PHE A 622 -5.65 25.74 -23.78
CA PHE A 622 -5.23 25.29 -25.09
C PHE A 622 -6.36 25.41 -26.14
N ALA A 623 -7.56 24.90 -25.83
CA ALA A 623 -8.69 25.02 -26.75
C ALA A 623 -9.02 26.49 -27.07
N ARG A 624 -9.02 27.36 -26.06
CA ARG A 624 -9.44 28.76 -26.23
C ARG A 624 -8.35 29.67 -26.76
N ALA A 625 -7.17 29.68 -26.16
CA ALA A 625 -6.09 30.59 -26.50
C ALA A 625 -5.25 30.12 -27.71
N VAL A 626 -5.10 28.79 -27.89
CA VAL A 626 -4.23 28.23 -28.94
C VAL A 626 -5.05 27.85 -30.16
N ILE A 627 -6.10 27.04 -29.99
CA ILE A 627 -6.96 26.67 -31.10
C ILE A 627 -7.86 27.85 -31.51
N GLY A 628 -8.42 28.58 -30.55
CA GLY A 628 -9.33 29.69 -30.80
C GLY A 628 -10.80 29.27 -30.79
N THR A 629 -11.15 28.21 -30.07
CA THR A 629 -12.52 27.66 -30.02
C THR A 629 -12.98 27.42 -28.58
N ASN A 630 -14.29 27.49 -28.37
CA ASN A 630 -14.93 27.04 -27.13
C ASN A 630 -15.40 25.58 -27.19
N ASN A 631 -15.06 24.83 -28.25
CA ASN A 631 -15.31 23.39 -28.37
C ASN A 631 -14.43 22.59 -27.40
N VAL A 632 -14.68 22.76 -26.10
CA VAL A 632 -14.07 22.01 -25.01
C VAL A 632 -15.17 21.50 -24.09
N ASP A 633 -15.21 20.19 -23.87
CA ASP A 633 -16.17 19.55 -22.96
C ASP A 633 -15.51 18.32 -22.30
N HIS A 634 -16.22 17.64 -21.41
CA HIS A 634 -15.75 16.41 -20.77
C HIS A 634 -16.92 15.56 -20.25
N CYS A 635 -16.61 14.43 -19.59
CA CYS A 635 -17.57 13.46 -19.11
C CYS A 635 -18.68 13.98 -18.17
N ALA A 636 -18.60 15.19 -17.59
CA ALA A 636 -19.73 15.77 -16.87
C ALA A 636 -20.97 15.87 -17.77
N ARG A 637 -20.79 16.07 -19.07
CA ARG A 637 -21.86 16.05 -20.08
C ARG A 637 -22.71 14.80 -19.99
N LEU A 638 -22.05 13.65 -19.86
CA LEU A 638 -22.64 12.32 -19.83
C LEU A 638 -23.04 11.90 -18.41
N CYS A 639 -22.82 12.74 -17.40
CA CYS A 639 -22.95 12.38 -15.99
C CYS A 639 -23.88 13.34 -15.24
N HIS A 640 -23.40 14.55 -14.91
CA HIS A 640 -24.12 15.51 -14.05
C HIS A 640 -24.39 16.87 -14.72
N ALA A 641 -24.31 17.00 -16.04
CA ALA A 641 -24.70 18.24 -16.71
C ALA A 641 -26.10 18.75 -16.31
N PRO A 642 -27.13 17.90 -16.12
CA PRO A 642 -28.42 18.37 -15.61
C PRO A 642 -28.38 18.90 -14.19
N THR A 643 -27.49 18.38 -13.35
CA THR A 643 -27.27 18.92 -12.00
C THR A 643 -26.75 20.35 -12.10
N VAL A 644 -25.75 20.58 -12.94
CA VAL A 644 -25.19 21.91 -13.15
C VAL A 644 -26.27 22.86 -13.67
N ALA A 645 -27.03 22.45 -14.68
CA ALA A 645 -28.09 23.26 -15.27
C ALA A 645 -29.27 23.53 -14.31
N GLY A 646 -29.80 22.50 -13.64
CA GLY A 646 -30.99 22.59 -12.79
C GLY A 646 -30.72 23.31 -11.46
N LEU A 647 -29.62 22.98 -10.77
CA LEU A 647 -29.29 23.66 -9.51
C LEU A 647 -28.79 25.08 -9.74
N ALA A 648 -28.10 25.39 -10.85
CA ALA A 648 -27.77 26.78 -11.18
C ALA A 648 -29.04 27.62 -11.42
N GLN A 649 -30.06 27.07 -12.09
CA GLN A 649 -31.36 27.75 -12.26
C GLN A 649 -32.10 27.96 -10.94
N SER A 650 -32.04 26.97 -10.03
CA SER A 650 -32.77 27.01 -8.75
C SER A 650 -32.06 27.85 -7.69
N PHE A 651 -30.74 27.65 -7.52
CA PHE A 651 -29.94 28.15 -6.39
C PHE A 651 -28.84 29.14 -6.83
N GLY A 652 -28.50 29.18 -8.12
CA GLY A 652 -27.36 29.95 -8.64
C GLY A 652 -26.03 29.19 -8.61
N SER A 653 -25.99 27.98 -8.05
CA SER A 653 -24.78 27.12 -8.04
C SER A 653 -25.14 25.69 -8.41
N GLY A 654 -24.36 25.11 -9.32
CA GLY A 654 -24.54 23.76 -9.86
C GLY A 654 -23.91 22.63 -9.03
N ALA A 655 -23.47 22.91 -7.80
CA ALA A 655 -22.65 22.03 -6.99
C ALA A 655 -23.41 21.41 -5.80
N MET A 656 -22.80 20.43 -5.14
CA MET A 656 -23.29 19.92 -3.86
C MET A 656 -23.39 21.07 -2.84
N THR A 657 -24.37 21.02 -1.93
CA THR A 657 -24.60 22.14 -0.99
C THR A 657 -23.89 21.97 0.34
N ASN A 658 -23.71 20.73 0.81
CA ASN A 658 -23.18 20.42 2.15
C ASN A 658 -21.94 19.51 2.08
N PRO A 659 -21.13 19.44 3.14
CA PRO A 659 -20.02 18.49 3.22
C PRO A 659 -20.51 17.06 3.53
N ILE A 660 -19.71 16.06 3.19
CA ILE A 660 -19.92 14.64 3.53
C ILE A 660 -20.02 14.45 5.04
N SER A 661 -19.26 15.25 5.82
CA SER A 661 -19.30 15.27 7.28
C SER A 661 -20.62 15.78 7.87
N ASP A 662 -21.60 16.22 7.07
CA ASP A 662 -22.92 16.58 7.57
C ASP A 662 -23.91 15.41 7.57
N ILE A 663 -23.55 14.25 7.01
CA ILE A 663 -24.42 13.06 7.00
C ILE A 663 -24.81 12.63 8.42
N ASP A 664 -23.89 12.76 9.39
CA ASP A 664 -24.10 12.39 10.79
C ASP A 664 -25.03 13.34 11.56
N LYS A 665 -25.39 14.48 10.97
CA LYS A 665 -26.31 15.50 11.53
C LYS A 665 -27.71 15.45 10.90
N SER A 666 -27.96 14.52 9.97
CA SER A 666 -29.26 14.40 9.29
C SER A 666 -30.20 13.48 10.07
N ASP A 667 -31.44 13.91 10.30
CA ASP A 667 -32.50 13.09 10.91
C ASP A 667 -33.26 12.27 9.85
N CYS A 668 -33.22 12.69 8.59
CA CYS A 668 -33.80 11.95 7.47
C CYS A 668 -32.93 12.06 6.21
N ILE A 669 -32.52 10.92 5.69
CA ILE A 669 -31.69 10.81 4.48
C ILE A 669 -32.55 10.25 3.35
N LEU A 670 -32.75 11.05 2.30
CA LEU A 670 -33.39 10.64 1.06
C LEU A 670 -32.33 10.29 0.01
N VAL A 671 -32.23 9.01 -0.37
CA VAL A 671 -31.41 8.54 -1.48
C VAL A 671 -32.29 8.26 -2.69
N ILE A 672 -32.14 9.02 -3.77
CA ILE A 672 -32.94 8.87 -4.99
C ILE A 672 -32.06 8.71 -6.23
N GLY A 673 -32.33 7.68 -7.04
CA GLY A 673 -31.59 7.43 -8.29
C GLY A 673 -30.08 7.26 -8.07
N SER A 674 -29.69 6.59 -6.98
CA SER A 674 -28.29 6.38 -6.61
C SER A 674 -28.08 5.02 -5.92
N ASN A 675 -27.13 4.23 -6.43
CA ASN A 675 -26.58 3.08 -5.71
C ASN A 675 -25.26 3.47 -5.03
N THR A 676 -25.38 4.24 -3.95
CA THR A 676 -24.24 4.81 -3.21
C THR A 676 -23.30 3.73 -2.69
N THR A 677 -23.79 2.54 -2.36
CA THR A 677 -22.95 1.43 -1.84
C THR A 677 -21.98 0.85 -2.85
N GLU A 678 -22.21 1.04 -4.15
CA GLU A 678 -21.31 0.57 -5.21
C GLU A 678 -20.53 1.73 -5.84
N ALA A 679 -21.21 2.86 -6.07
CA ALA A 679 -20.66 4.03 -6.74
C ALA A 679 -19.80 4.90 -5.80
N HIS A 680 -20.20 5.06 -4.54
CA HIS A 680 -19.55 5.92 -3.54
C HIS A 680 -19.47 5.23 -2.17
N PRO A 681 -18.77 4.08 -2.07
CA PRO A 681 -18.99 3.14 -0.96
C PRO A 681 -18.74 3.74 0.42
N VAL A 682 -17.78 4.66 0.56
CA VAL A 682 -17.48 5.34 1.83
C VAL A 682 -18.63 6.24 2.31
N ILE A 683 -19.28 6.98 1.40
CA ILE A 683 -20.52 7.70 1.72
C ILE A 683 -21.63 6.70 2.05
N GLY A 684 -21.67 5.58 1.31
CA GLY A 684 -22.59 4.47 1.58
C GLY A 684 -22.41 3.87 2.98
N PHE A 685 -21.18 3.74 3.48
CA PHE A 685 -20.88 3.29 4.85
C PHE A 685 -21.46 4.26 5.87
N LYS A 686 -21.21 5.57 5.72
CA LYS A 686 -21.72 6.60 6.62
C LYS A 686 -23.26 6.64 6.65
N ILE A 687 -23.93 6.58 5.50
CA ILE A 687 -25.42 6.52 5.44
C ILE A 687 -25.93 5.23 6.09
N ARG A 688 -25.29 4.08 5.81
CA ARG A 688 -25.67 2.79 6.39
C ARG A 688 -25.49 2.78 7.91
N GLU A 689 -24.40 3.36 8.41
CA GLU A 689 -24.13 3.53 9.83
C GLU A 689 -25.26 4.32 10.51
N MET A 690 -25.68 5.45 9.92
CA MET A 690 -26.77 6.27 10.46
C MET A 690 -28.10 5.51 10.54
N ALA A 691 -28.40 4.70 9.53
CA ALA A 691 -29.60 3.85 9.53
C ALA A 691 -29.50 2.72 10.57
N LEU A 692 -28.36 2.00 10.63
CA LEU A 692 -28.16 0.88 11.55
C LEU A 692 -28.19 1.31 13.03
N GLN A 693 -27.71 2.51 13.33
CA GLN A 693 -27.73 3.09 14.68
C GLN A 693 -29.08 3.77 15.01
N ASN A 694 -30.07 3.71 14.12
CA ASN A 694 -31.36 4.41 14.22
C ASN A 694 -31.22 5.92 14.50
N LYS A 695 -30.17 6.55 13.97
CA LYS A 695 -29.91 7.98 14.12
C LYS A 695 -30.62 8.81 13.05
N ALA A 696 -30.91 8.22 11.89
CA ALA A 696 -31.63 8.87 10.80
C ALA A 696 -32.66 7.93 10.19
N LYS A 697 -33.79 8.48 9.72
CA LYS A 697 -34.69 7.79 8.81
C LYS A 697 -34.07 7.67 7.42
N LEU A 698 -34.20 6.53 6.78
CA LEU A 698 -33.66 6.29 5.44
C LEU A 698 -34.78 6.02 4.43
N ILE A 699 -34.90 6.90 3.45
CA ILE A 699 -35.81 6.76 2.30
C ILE A 699 -34.96 6.43 1.08
N VAL A 700 -35.26 5.33 0.39
CA VAL A 700 -34.60 4.93 -0.85
C VAL A 700 -35.61 4.89 -1.99
N ILE A 701 -35.38 5.68 -3.03
CA ILE A 701 -36.21 5.74 -4.24
C ILE A 701 -35.37 5.22 -5.41
N ASP A 702 -35.44 3.92 -5.65
CA ASP A 702 -34.69 3.23 -6.71
C ASP A 702 -35.48 1.98 -7.19
N PRO A 703 -35.62 1.74 -8.51
CA PRO A 703 -36.29 0.55 -9.04
C PRO A 703 -35.63 -0.78 -8.59
N ARG A 704 -34.32 -0.77 -8.38
CA ARG A 704 -33.53 -1.91 -7.90
C ARG A 704 -33.52 -1.94 -6.37
N LYS A 705 -33.47 -3.14 -5.80
CA LYS A 705 -33.22 -3.32 -4.37
C LYS A 705 -31.71 -3.23 -4.11
N ILE A 706 -31.18 -2.00 -4.10
CA ILE A 706 -29.77 -1.74 -3.76
C ILE A 706 -29.49 -2.11 -2.30
N LYS A 707 -28.21 -2.29 -1.92
CA LYS A 707 -27.86 -2.69 -0.54
C LYS A 707 -28.39 -1.74 0.54
N LEU A 708 -28.40 -0.42 0.28
CA LEU A 708 -29.00 0.53 1.23
C LEU A 708 -30.51 0.30 1.46
N ALA A 709 -31.23 -0.24 0.49
CA ALA A 709 -32.65 -0.52 0.62
C ALA A 709 -32.96 -1.60 1.67
N GLU A 710 -31.97 -2.43 2.04
CA GLU A 710 -32.11 -3.41 3.13
C GLU A 710 -32.20 -2.77 4.52
N HIS A 711 -31.76 -1.51 4.63
CA HIS A 711 -31.75 -0.71 5.86
C HIS A 711 -32.73 0.47 5.79
N ALA A 712 -33.46 0.62 4.69
CA ALA A 712 -34.37 1.74 4.49
C ALA A 712 -35.68 1.54 5.26
N ASP A 713 -36.17 2.60 5.90
CA ASP A 713 -37.53 2.66 6.44
C ASP A 713 -38.57 2.59 5.31
N TYR A 714 -38.26 3.24 4.18
CA TYR A 714 -39.11 3.28 3.00
C TYR A 714 -38.30 3.01 1.73
N HIS A 715 -38.56 1.88 1.06
CA HIS A 715 -38.01 1.58 -0.27
C HIS A 715 -39.11 1.71 -1.33
N MET A 716 -39.06 2.78 -2.11
CA MET A 716 -40.02 3.05 -3.19
C MET A 716 -39.41 2.67 -4.55
N ARG A 717 -40.04 1.71 -5.22
CA ARG A 717 -39.54 1.13 -6.48
C ARG A 717 -40.29 1.69 -7.68
N GLN A 718 -39.96 2.89 -8.12
CA GLN A 718 -40.62 3.53 -9.26
C GLN A 718 -40.37 2.79 -10.58
N LYS A 719 -41.23 2.99 -11.58
CA LYS A 719 -40.92 2.68 -12.98
C LYS A 719 -39.84 3.66 -13.46
N PRO A 720 -38.76 3.20 -14.14
CA PRO A 720 -37.72 4.09 -14.64
C PRO A 720 -38.29 5.26 -15.47
N GLY A 721 -37.87 6.48 -15.17
CA GLY A 721 -38.33 7.70 -15.84
C GLY A 721 -39.57 8.38 -15.23
N SER A 722 -40.17 7.82 -14.16
CA SER A 722 -41.31 8.43 -13.45
C SER A 722 -40.90 9.39 -12.32
N ASP A 723 -39.65 9.82 -12.28
CA ASP A 723 -39.03 10.53 -11.14
C ASP A 723 -39.69 11.88 -10.84
N VAL A 724 -39.94 12.74 -11.85
CA VAL A 724 -40.72 13.99 -11.67
C VAL A 724 -42.07 13.72 -11.03
N ALA A 725 -42.78 12.68 -11.47
CA ALA A 725 -44.12 12.38 -10.97
C ALA A 725 -44.08 12.01 -9.48
N VAL A 726 -43.09 11.18 -9.08
CA VAL A 726 -42.89 10.78 -7.68
C VAL A 726 -42.53 11.97 -6.80
N ILE A 727 -41.55 12.79 -7.21
CA ILE A 727 -41.10 13.94 -6.42
C ILE A 727 -42.22 15.00 -6.29
N ASN A 728 -42.95 15.26 -7.37
CA ASN A 728 -44.12 16.15 -7.31
C ASN A 728 -45.23 15.59 -6.42
N SER A 729 -45.40 14.27 -6.36
CA SER A 729 -46.38 13.67 -5.45
C SER A 729 -45.99 13.82 -3.99
N ILE A 730 -44.70 13.66 -3.68
CA ILE A 730 -44.16 13.93 -2.34
C ILE A 730 -44.46 15.38 -1.95
N MET A 731 -44.14 16.34 -2.82
CA MET A 731 -44.45 17.76 -2.57
C MET A 731 -45.95 18.04 -2.46
N ASN A 732 -46.79 17.36 -3.26
CA ASN A 732 -48.25 17.45 -3.16
C ASN A 732 -48.75 17.05 -1.77
N VAL A 733 -48.25 15.92 -1.24
CA VAL A 733 -48.59 15.45 0.11
C VAL A 733 -48.14 16.45 1.17
N ILE A 734 -46.91 16.96 1.08
CA ILE A 734 -46.37 17.95 2.03
C ILE A 734 -47.27 19.20 2.09
N LEU A 735 -47.73 19.67 0.94
CA LEU A 735 -48.66 20.81 0.87
C LEU A 735 -50.05 20.47 1.43
N SER A 736 -50.63 19.31 1.07
CA SER A 736 -51.97 18.93 1.53
C SER A 736 -52.03 18.66 3.04
N GLU A 737 -50.92 18.21 3.63
CA GLU A 737 -50.77 17.96 5.07
C GLU A 737 -50.33 19.21 5.84
N GLY A 738 -50.07 20.34 5.15
CA GLY A 738 -49.65 21.60 5.78
C GLY A 738 -48.24 21.55 6.39
N LEU A 739 -47.34 20.72 5.86
CA LEU A 739 -45.99 20.47 6.38
C LEU A 739 -44.89 21.30 5.68
N ALA A 740 -45.25 22.19 4.76
CA ALA A 740 -44.29 23.06 4.09
C ALA A 740 -43.77 24.17 5.02
N ASP A 741 -42.49 24.53 4.87
CA ASP A 741 -41.86 25.62 5.64
C ASP A 741 -42.25 26.98 5.05
N LYS A 742 -43.35 27.55 5.56
CA LYS A 742 -43.93 28.78 5.04
C LYS A 742 -43.01 29.99 5.20
N ASP A 743 -42.24 30.04 6.29
CA ASP A 743 -41.36 31.16 6.59
C ASP A 743 -40.15 31.12 5.64
N PHE A 744 -39.54 29.94 5.45
CA PHE A 744 -38.45 29.78 4.47
C PHE A 744 -38.90 30.13 3.05
N ILE A 745 -40.09 29.66 2.65
CA ILE A 745 -40.66 29.96 1.33
C ILE A 745 -40.84 31.47 1.15
N ALA A 746 -41.45 32.15 2.12
CA ALA A 746 -41.71 33.58 2.04
C ALA A 746 -40.41 34.41 2.00
N ASP A 747 -39.41 34.04 2.81
CA ASP A 747 -38.22 34.87 3.01
C ASP A 747 -37.10 34.60 2.00
N ARG A 748 -37.02 33.37 1.47
CA ARG A 748 -35.84 32.92 0.70
C ARG A 748 -36.13 32.43 -0.70
N THR A 749 -37.39 32.44 -1.16
CA THR A 749 -37.76 31.86 -2.46
C THR A 749 -38.64 32.75 -3.34
N GLU A 750 -38.76 32.40 -4.61
CA GLU A 750 -39.68 32.98 -5.60
C GLU A 750 -40.34 31.87 -6.44
N GLY A 751 -41.49 32.15 -7.07
CA GLY A 751 -42.17 31.22 -8.00
C GLY A 751 -43.02 30.11 -7.35
N PHE A 752 -43.28 30.19 -6.05
CA PHE A 752 -44.04 29.16 -5.31
C PHE A 752 -45.48 28.97 -5.82
N ASN A 753 -46.18 30.05 -6.19
CA ASN A 753 -47.58 30.00 -6.60
C ASN A 753 -47.79 29.16 -7.88
N GLU A 754 -46.85 29.23 -8.82
CA GLU A 754 -46.85 28.46 -10.06
C GLU A 754 -46.61 26.97 -9.78
N LEU A 755 -45.69 26.66 -8.87
CA LEU A 755 -45.44 25.30 -8.42
C LEU A 755 -46.68 24.71 -7.73
N GLU A 756 -47.25 25.41 -6.76
CA GLU A 756 -48.43 24.95 -6.01
C GLU A 756 -49.59 24.57 -6.95
N LYS A 757 -49.84 25.41 -7.98
CA LYS A 757 -50.86 25.12 -9.00
C LYS A 757 -50.54 23.84 -9.78
N ALA A 758 -49.29 23.65 -10.18
CA ALA A 758 -48.86 22.47 -10.93
C ALA A 758 -48.95 21.18 -10.10
N LEU A 759 -48.68 21.25 -8.80
CA LEU A 759 -48.67 20.08 -7.91
C LEU A 759 -50.06 19.47 -7.70
N LYS A 760 -51.16 20.20 -7.96
CA LYS A 760 -52.53 19.68 -7.85
C LYS A 760 -52.80 18.47 -8.75
N ASP A 761 -52.03 18.33 -9.84
CA ASP A 761 -52.18 17.20 -10.77
C ASP A 761 -51.44 15.93 -10.35
N PHE A 762 -50.63 15.97 -9.28
CA PHE A 762 -49.77 14.88 -8.83
C PHE A 762 -50.21 14.23 -7.51
N THR A 763 -51.52 14.04 -7.32
CA THR A 763 -52.04 13.30 -6.15
C THR A 763 -51.46 11.89 -6.10
N PRO A 764 -51.19 11.32 -4.91
CA PRO A 764 -50.64 9.97 -4.77
C PRO A 764 -51.34 8.89 -5.61
N GLU A 765 -52.67 8.92 -5.71
CA GLU A 765 -53.49 7.98 -6.49
C GLU A 765 -53.23 8.05 -8.00
N LYS A 766 -52.93 9.24 -8.53
CA LYS A 766 -52.61 9.42 -9.95
C LYS A 766 -51.19 8.92 -10.21
N VAL A 767 -50.26 9.24 -9.31
CA VAL A 767 -48.85 8.89 -9.44
C VAL A 767 -48.60 7.41 -9.21
N GLU A 768 -49.44 6.71 -8.45
CA GLU A 768 -49.41 5.26 -8.34
C GLU A 768 -49.56 4.57 -9.70
N LYS A 769 -50.44 5.09 -10.59
CA LYS A 769 -50.61 4.54 -11.94
C LYS A 769 -49.39 4.78 -12.84
N ILE A 770 -48.73 5.92 -12.66
CA ILE A 770 -47.55 6.32 -13.44
C ILE A 770 -46.31 5.54 -12.96
N SER A 771 -46.00 5.64 -11.67
CA SER A 771 -44.76 5.13 -11.07
C SER A 771 -44.84 3.67 -10.63
N GLY A 772 -46.05 3.15 -10.36
CA GLY A 772 -46.23 1.84 -9.74
C GLY A 772 -45.84 1.77 -8.27
N ILE A 773 -45.61 2.90 -7.59
CA ILE A 773 -45.45 2.98 -6.13
C ILE A 773 -46.83 3.19 -5.51
N LYS A 774 -47.17 2.49 -4.43
CA LYS A 774 -48.47 2.64 -3.78
C LYS A 774 -48.62 4.05 -3.22
N ALA A 775 -49.83 4.62 -3.33
CA ALA A 775 -50.14 5.94 -2.82
C ALA A 775 -49.78 6.12 -1.33
N ASP A 776 -49.99 5.10 -0.51
CA ASP A 776 -49.70 5.14 0.93
C ASP A 776 -48.20 5.15 1.24
N ASP A 777 -47.37 4.47 0.44
CA ASP A 777 -45.91 4.50 0.59
C ASP A 777 -45.38 5.90 0.27
N ILE A 778 -45.92 6.56 -0.77
CA ILE A 778 -45.60 7.96 -1.12
C ILE A 778 -45.95 8.89 0.04
N ARG A 779 -47.13 8.73 0.64
CA ARG A 779 -47.55 9.54 1.79
C ARG A 779 -46.63 9.37 2.98
N ALA A 780 -46.33 8.12 3.34
CA ALA A 780 -45.50 7.82 4.50
C ALA A 780 -44.08 8.39 4.35
N ALA A 781 -43.47 8.23 3.17
CA ALA A 781 -42.16 8.80 2.87
C ALA A 781 -42.18 10.34 2.88
N ALA A 782 -43.21 10.97 2.30
CA ALA A 782 -43.35 12.42 2.27
C ALA A 782 -43.48 13.03 3.68
N ILE A 783 -44.30 12.41 4.54
CA ILE A 783 -44.48 12.84 5.92
C ILE A 783 -43.19 12.64 6.72
N ALA A 784 -42.48 11.52 6.53
CA ALA A 784 -41.21 11.27 7.21
C ALA A 784 -40.15 12.31 6.84
N TYR A 785 -40.01 12.62 5.55
CA TYR A 785 -39.07 13.63 5.07
C TYR A 785 -39.40 15.03 5.60
N ALA A 786 -40.66 15.46 5.54
CA ALA A 786 -41.04 16.82 5.93
C ALA A 786 -41.11 17.06 7.45
N LYS A 787 -41.26 16.00 8.26
CA LYS A 787 -41.25 16.13 9.73
C LYS A 787 -39.86 16.08 10.36
N ALA A 788 -38.84 15.67 9.61
CA ALA A 788 -37.47 15.66 10.09
C ALA A 788 -36.98 17.10 10.38
N GLU A 789 -36.25 17.30 11.48
CA GLU A 789 -35.69 18.62 11.79
C GLU A 789 -34.58 18.98 10.80
N SER A 790 -33.78 18.01 10.38
CA SER A 790 -32.86 18.11 9.25
C SER A 790 -33.07 16.95 8.27
N ALA A 791 -33.24 17.27 6.98
CA ALA A 791 -33.31 16.26 5.93
C ALA A 791 -32.34 16.56 4.79
N SER A 792 -31.63 15.53 4.33
CA SER A 792 -30.65 15.62 3.25
C SER A 792 -31.02 14.72 2.08
N ILE A 793 -30.82 15.24 0.87
CA ILE A 793 -31.09 14.51 -0.38
C ILE A 793 -29.77 14.12 -1.02
N PHE A 794 -29.59 12.83 -1.33
CA PHE A 794 -28.46 12.30 -2.10
C PHE A 794 -28.97 11.69 -3.40
N TYR A 795 -28.39 12.12 -4.53
CA TYR A 795 -28.81 11.61 -5.83
C TYR A 795 -27.66 11.51 -6.83
N SER A 796 -27.86 10.72 -7.88
CA SER A 796 -26.85 10.54 -8.93
C SER A 796 -27.50 10.23 -10.29
N MET A 797 -26.97 9.25 -11.00
CA MET A 797 -27.27 8.99 -12.42
C MET A 797 -28.70 8.55 -12.72
N GLY A 798 -29.41 7.98 -11.74
CA GLY A 798 -30.83 7.65 -11.90
C GLY A 798 -31.76 8.87 -11.93
N ILE A 799 -31.21 10.07 -11.73
CA ILE A 799 -31.91 11.35 -11.86
C ILE A 799 -31.43 12.08 -13.12
N THR A 800 -30.12 12.07 -13.38
CA THR A 800 -29.53 12.93 -14.43
C THR A 800 -29.56 12.31 -15.82
N GLN A 801 -29.38 10.99 -15.97
CA GLN A 801 -29.21 10.36 -17.29
C GLN A 801 -30.57 10.01 -17.96
N HIS A 802 -31.41 11.02 -18.10
CA HIS A 802 -32.76 10.98 -18.67
C HIS A 802 -32.95 12.15 -19.62
N THR A 803 -33.88 12.03 -20.58
CA THR A 803 -34.34 13.17 -21.40
C THR A 803 -35.02 14.28 -20.58
N THR A 804 -35.39 13.95 -19.33
CA THR A 804 -35.95 14.84 -18.31
C THR A 804 -34.96 15.09 -17.16
N GLY A 805 -33.66 14.87 -17.36
CA GLY A 805 -32.66 14.99 -16.30
C GLY A 805 -32.66 16.36 -15.62
N THR A 806 -32.82 17.44 -16.39
CA THR A 806 -32.86 18.81 -15.84
C THR A 806 -34.13 19.01 -15.01
N ASP A 807 -35.27 18.51 -15.50
CA ASP A 807 -36.57 18.55 -14.84
C ASP A 807 -36.57 17.79 -13.51
N ASN A 808 -35.89 16.62 -13.46
CA ASN A 808 -35.75 15.83 -12.25
C ASN A 808 -34.96 16.61 -11.17
N VAL A 809 -33.86 17.25 -11.55
CA VAL A 809 -33.04 18.06 -10.63
C VAL A 809 -33.81 19.28 -10.11
N LEU A 810 -34.54 19.98 -10.98
CA LEU A 810 -35.40 21.10 -10.57
C LEU A 810 -36.45 20.64 -9.55
N SER A 811 -37.03 19.46 -9.74
CA SER A 811 -38.02 18.89 -8.81
C SER A 811 -37.39 18.56 -7.44
N ILE A 812 -36.15 18.05 -7.41
CA ILE A 812 -35.40 17.83 -6.17
C ILE A 812 -35.11 19.16 -5.45
N ALA A 813 -34.67 20.18 -6.20
CA ALA A 813 -34.41 21.50 -5.64
C ALA A 813 -35.70 22.11 -5.04
N ASN A 814 -36.83 21.98 -5.72
CA ASN A 814 -38.13 22.39 -5.21
C ASN A 814 -38.45 21.67 -3.88
N LEU A 815 -38.27 20.35 -3.79
CA LEU A 815 -38.56 19.60 -2.57
C LEU A 815 -37.73 20.11 -1.36
N ALA A 816 -36.44 20.37 -1.58
CA ALA A 816 -35.57 20.89 -0.53
C ALA A 816 -35.97 22.32 -0.10
N MET A 817 -36.31 23.20 -1.04
CA MET A 817 -36.78 24.55 -0.73
C MET A 817 -38.16 24.56 -0.05
N LEU A 818 -39.07 23.66 -0.45
CA LEU A 818 -40.41 23.54 0.12
C LEU A 818 -40.39 23.20 1.62
N THR A 819 -39.31 22.55 2.06
CA THR A 819 -39.13 22.05 3.43
C THR A 819 -38.02 22.76 4.20
N GLY A 820 -37.46 23.85 3.66
CA GLY A 820 -36.39 24.61 4.33
C GLY A 820 -35.07 23.85 4.53
N ASN A 821 -34.86 22.76 3.79
CA ASN A 821 -33.72 21.85 3.93
C ASN A 821 -32.51 22.26 3.08
N ILE A 822 -32.13 23.55 3.12
CA ILE A 822 -30.95 24.12 2.45
C ILE A 822 -30.27 25.15 3.35
N GLY A 823 -28.93 25.19 3.31
CA GLY A 823 -28.13 26.23 3.98
C GLY A 823 -27.87 25.98 5.45
N ARG A 824 -28.12 24.76 5.94
CA ARG A 824 -28.00 24.37 7.34
C ARG A 824 -27.27 23.04 7.48
N PRO A 825 -26.56 22.77 8.60
CA PRO A 825 -25.98 21.46 8.88
C PRO A 825 -27.03 20.34 8.84
N GLY A 826 -26.65 19.15 8.35
CA GLY A 826 -27.55 17.99 8.27
C GLY A 826 -28.58 18.03 7.14
N THR A 827 -28.66 19.14 6.39
CA THR A 827 -29.60 19.31 5.28
C THR A 827 -28.92 19.18 3.92
N GLY A 828 -29.56 19.67 2.85
CA GLY A 828 -28.88 19.92 1.58
C GLY A 828 -29.32 19.04 0.43
N VAL A 829 -28.92 19.47 -0.76
CA VAL A 829 -29.11 18.76 -2.02
C VAL A 829 -27.74 18.34 -2.52
N ASN A 830 -27.48 17.04 -2.47
CA ASN A 830 -26.16 16.45 -2.57
C ASN A 830 -26.04 15.53 -3.80
N PRO A 831 -25.79 16.10 -5.01
CA PRO A 831 -25.41 15.34 -6.18
C PRO A 831 -24.09 14.61 -5.94
N LEU A 832 -24.14 13.27 -5.90
CA LEU A 832 -22.98 12.41 -5.74
C LEU A 832 -22.23 12.27 -7.07
N ARG A 833 -21.26 13.18 -7.27
CA ARG A 833 -20.42 13.27 -8.46
C ARG A 833 -19.68 11.97 -8.75
N GLY A 834 -19.73 11.50 -9.99
CA GLY A 834 -19.22 10.18 -10.39
C GLY A 834 -17.70 10.00 -10.27
N GLN A 835 -16.93 10.71 -11.10
CA GLN A 835 -15.46 10.59 -11.17
C GLN A 835 -14.76 11.50 -10.14
N ASN A 836 -13.52 11.17 -9.78
CA ASN A 836 -12.75 11.79 -8.70
C ASN A 836 -12.63 13.31 -8.82
N ASN A 837 -12.47 13.84 -10.04
CA ASN A 837 -12.26 15.26 -10.27
C ASN A 837 -13.28 15.89 -11.22
N VAL A 838 -14.51 15.35 -11.31
CA VAL A 838 -15.53 15.91 -12.21
C VAL A 838 -16.01 17.28 -11.74
N GLN A 839 -15.97 17.53 -10.42
CA GLN A 839 -16.23 18.86 -9.89
C GLN A 839 -15.13 19.81 -10.35
N GLY A 840 -13.86 19.43 -10.17
CA GLY A 840 -12.71 20.23 -10.57
C GLY A 840 -12.64 20.51 -12.08
N ALA A 841 -12.89 19.51 -12.93
CA ALA A 841 -12.94 19.72 -14.38
C ALA A 841 -14.02 20.75 -14.79
N CYS A 842 -15.19 20.72 -14.16
CA CYS A 842 -16.21 21.75 -14.34
C CYS A 842 -15.73 23.12 -13.83
N ASP A 843 -15.14 23.16 -12.63
CA ASP A 843 -14.63 24.39 -12.01
C ASP A 843 -13.57 25.06 -12.88
N MET A 844 -12.71 24.27 -13.52
CA MET A 844 -11.63 24.75 -14.38
C MET A 844 -12.09 25.13 -15.78
N GLY A 845 -13.40 25.14 -16.05
CA GLY A 845 -13.94 25.61 -17.33
C GLY A 845 -13.76 24.64 -18.49
N ALA A 846 -13.61 23.34 -18.24
CA ALA A 846 -13.69 22.31 -19.28
C ALA A 846 -15.15 22.09 -19.75
N LEU A 847 -15.84 23.18 -20.04
CA LEU A 847 -17.24 23.28 -20.42
C LEU A 847 -17.37 24.25 -21.59
N PRO A 848 -18.25 23.99 -22.56
CA PRO A 848 -18.28 24.77 -23.80
C PRO A 848 -18.87 26.18 -23.62
N SER A 849 -19.61 26.43 -22.54
CA SER A 849 -20.32 27.68 -22.28
C SER A 849 -19.74 28.49 -21.11
N SER A 850 -18.66 28.03 -20.47
CA SER A 850 -18.10 28.70 -19.29
C SER A 850 -16.57 28.60 -19.23
N LEU A 851 -15.97 29.72 -18.84
CA LEU A 851 -14.59 29.86 -18.38
C LEU A 851 -14.46 29.38 -16.92
N PRO A 852 -13.22 29.21 -16.41
CA PRO A 852 -12.96 28.83 -15.03
C PRO A 852 -13.80 29.61 -14.00
N GLY A 853 -14.31 28.93 -12.97
CA GLY A 853 -15.17 29.50 -11.94
C GLY A 853 -16.65 29.60 -12.31
N TYR A 854 -17.11 28.83 -13.29
CA TYR A 854 -18.47 28.93 -13.85
C TYR A 854 -18.80 30.31 -14.42
N GLN A 855 -17.78 31.05 -14.86
CA GLN A 855 -17.95 32.35 -15.50
C GLN A 855 -18.44 32.09 -16.93
N ALA A 856 -19.66 32.51 -17.27
CA ALA A 856 -20.15 32.38 -18.65
C ALA A 856 -19.17 33.05 -19.63
N VAL A 857 -19.09 32.57 -20.88
CA VAL A 857 -18.30 33.19 -21.95
C VAL A 857 -18.90 34.54 -22.42
N SER A 858 -19.13 35.45 -21.48
CA SER A 858 -19.60 36.82 -21.72
C SER A 858 -18.44 37.72 -22.15
N SER A 859 -18.77 38.90 -22.68
CA SER A 859 -17.78 39.92 -23.08
C SER A 859 -16.76 40.22 -21.98
N ASP A 860 -17.22 40.37 -20.74
CA ASP A 860 -16.37 40.80 -19.62
C ASP A 860 -15.41 39.69 -19.19
N ALA A 861 -15.90 38.45 -19.09
CA ALA A 861 -15.07 37.30 -18.75
C ALA A 861 -14.09 36.99 -19.90
N ALA A 862 -14.56 36.98 -21.15
CA ALA A 862 -13.70 36.78 -22.31
C ALA A 862 -12.59 37.83 -22.41
N ALA A 863 -12.87 39.10 -22.13
CA ALA A 863 -11.89 40.17 -22.11
C ALA A 863 -10.88 40.02 -20.96
N SER A 864 -11.32 39.64 -19.77
CA SER A 864 -10.44 39.42 -18.61
C SER A 864 -9.44 38.29 -18.86
N PHE A 865 -9.93 37.11 -19.25
CA PHE A 865 -9.09 35.95 -19.56
C PHE A 865 -8.22 36.20 -20.80
N GLY A 866 -8.80 36.79 -21.86
CA GLY A 866 -8.07 37.12 -23.09
C GLY A 866 -6.94 38.12 -22.86
N GLY A 867 -7.15 39.11 -21.99
CA GLY A 867 -6.13 40.06 -21.56
C GLY A 867 -4.95 39.40 -20.85
N LYS A 868 -5.22 38.45 -19.93
CA LYS A 868 -4.17 37.68 -19.25
C LYS A 868 -3.44 36.71 -20.18
N TRP A 869 -4.16 36.08 -21.11
CA TRP A 869 -3.62 35.07 -22.02
C TRP A 869 -3.03 35.63 -23.31
N GLY A 870 -3.20 36.94 -23.58
CA GLY A 870 -2.70 37.59 -24.78
C GLY A 870 -3.40 37.15 -26.06
N CYS A 871 -4.70 36.81 -25.98
CA CYS A 871 -5.49 36.33 -27.12
C CYS A 871 -6.94 36.83 -27.07
N GLU A 872 -7.65 36.78 -28.20
CA GLU A 872 -9.10 36.96 -28.22
C GLU A 872 -9.81 35.64 -27.89
N ILE A 873 -10.84 35.70 -27.04
CA ILE A 873 -11.67 34.55 -26.68
C ILE A 873 -13.06 34.75 -27.29
N SER A 874 -13.58 33.73 -27.96
CA SER A 874 -14.92 33.76 -28.53
C SER A 874 -15.99 33.87 -27.43
N GLU A 875 -16.99 34.72 -27.65
CA GLU A 875 -18.18 34.83 -26.78
C GLU A 875 -19.23 33.76 -27.11
N LYS A 876 -19.06 33.02 -28.21
CA LYS A 876 -19.99 31.97 -28.62
C LYS A 876 -19.71 30.68 -27.86
N SER A 877 -20.72 30.09 -27.24
CA SER A 877 -20.60 28.75 -26.65
C SER A 877 -20.19 27.71 -27.70
N GLY A 878 -19.30 26.80 -27.32
CA GLY A 878 -18.89 25.69 -28.18
C GLY A 878 -19.89 24.54 -28.21
N LEU A 879 -19.52 23.49 -28.93
CA LEU A 879 -20.26 22.23 -29.00
C LEU A 879 -20.06 21.39 -27.73
N THR A 880 -21.10 20.72 -27.27
CA THR A 880 -21.02 19.67 -26.22
C THR A 880 -20.48 18.35 -26.76
N VAL A 881 -20.07 17.41 -25.90
CA VAL A 881 -19.58 16.06 -26.34
C VAL A 881 -20.54 15.40 -27.34
N THR A 882 -21.84 15.39 -27.04
CA THR A 882 -22.86 14.80 -27.91
C THR A 882 -22.99 15.53 -29.25
N GLU A 883 -22.87 16.86 -29.25
CA GLU A 883 -22.92 17.67 -30.47
C GLU A 883 -21.63 17.58 -31.29
N MET A 884 -20.47 17.39 -30.65
CA MET A 884 -19.20 17.13 -31.33
C MET A 884 -19.24 15.80 -32.08
N THR A 885 -19.84 14.76 -31.50
CA THR A 885 -20.03 13.46 -32.17
C THR A 885 -20.92 13.61 -33.41
N GLU A 886 -22.04 14.32 -33.30
CA GLU A 886 -22.89 14.58 -34.47
C GLU A 886 -22.16 15.45 -35.52
N ALA A 887 -21.47 16.51 -35.10
CA ALA A 887 -20.72 17.36 -36.01
C ALA A 887 -19.58 16.58 -36.73
N ALA A 888 -18.94 15.63 -36.07
CA ALA A 888 -17.97 14.72 -36.70
C ALA A 888 -18.68 13.78 -37.70
N HIS A 889 -19.85 13.26 -37.34
CA HIS A 889 -20.66 12.42 -38.21
C HIS A 889 -21.13 13.15 -39.49
N GLU A 890 -21.52 14.42 -39.37
CA GLU A 890 -21.89 15.29 -40.49
C GLU A 890 -20.68 15.79 -41.30
N GLY A 891 -19.46 15.62 -40.77
CA GLY A 891 -18.22 16.09 -41.38
C GLY A 891 -17.93 17.58 -41.16
N ASN A 892 -18.65 18.23 -40.24
CA ASN A 892 -18.43 19.61 -39.81
C ASN A 892 -17.23 19.74 -38.83
N LEU A 893 -16.98 18.70 -38.04
CA LEU A 893 -15.79 18.58 -37.19
C LEU A 893 -14.73 17.73 -37.88
N LYS A 894 -13.47 18.19 -37.89
CA LYS A 894 -12.34 17.55 -38.60
C LYS A 894 -11.31 16.93 -37.66
N ALA A 895 -11.15 17.45 -36.45
CA ALA A 895 -10.26 16.87 -35.47
C ALA A 895 -10.87 16.83 -34.08
N ILE A 896 -10.54 15.78 -33.32
CA ILE A 896 -10.78 15.71 -31.88
C ILE A 896 -9.48 15.35 -31.18
N TYR A 897 -9.15 16.12 -30.14
CA TYR A 897 -8.08 15.79 -29.19
C TYR A 897 -8.71 15.35 -27.87
N ILE A 898 -8.60 14.06 -27.57
CA ILE A 898 -9.15 13.42 -26.36
C ILE A 898 -8.03 13.24 -25.34
N VAL A 899 -8.21 13.79 -24.14
CA VAL A 899 -7.31 13.62 -23.00
C VAL A 899 -8.02 12.79 -21.94
N GLY A 900 -7.56 11.57 -21.71
CA GLY A 900 -8.01 10.72 -20.61
C GLY A 900 -9.50 10.31 -20.66
N GLU A 901 -10.10 10.16 -21.84
CA GLU A 901 -11.46 9.65 -22.02
C GLU A 901 -11.54 8.47 -22.98
N ASN A 902 -12.62 7.69 -22.90
CA ASN A 902 -12.84 6.52 -23.74
C ASN A 902 -14.27 6.47 -24.33
N PRO A 903 -14.62 7.39 -25.25
CA PRO A 903 -15.94 7.46 -25.89
C PRO A 903 -16.43 6.15 -26.49
N MET A 904 -15.53 5.32 -27.02
CA MET A 904 -15.86 4.00 -27.56
C MET A 904 -16.46 3.01 -26.55
N MET A 905 -16.47 3.37 -25.26
CA MET A 905 -17.11 2.62 -24.20
C MET A 905 -18.11 3.46 -23.39
N SER A 906 -17.85 4.75 -23.19
CA SER A 906 -18.66 5.62 -22.31
C SER A 906 -19.88 6.26 -22.98
N ASP A 907 -19.84 6.49 -24.28
CA ASP A 907 -20.83 7.28 -25.00
C ASP A 907 -22.00 6.40 -25.46
N PRO A 908 -23.22 6.96 -25.58
CA PRO A 908 -24.37 6.19 -26.04
C PRO A 908 -24.23 5.83 -27.52
N ASN A 909 -24.91 4.76 -27.95
CA ASN A 909 -24.94 4.36 -29.35
C ASN A 909 -23.51 4.27 -29.94
N ILE A 910 -22.69 3.41 -29.33
CA ILE A 910 -21.26 3.26 -29.67
C ILE A 910 -21.02 3.09 -31.18
N ASP A 911 -21.93 2.43 -31.90
CA ASP A 911 -21.78 2.23 -33.33
C ASP A 911 -21.90 3.57 -34.11
N HIS A 912 -22.76 4.51 -33.68
CA HIS A 912 -22.78 5.87 -34.23
C HIS A 912 -21.49 6.64 -33.92
N VAL A 913 -20.99 6.58 -32.68
CA VAL A 913 -19.72 7.21 -32.28
C VAL A 913 -18.56 6.69 -33.14
N LYS A 914 -18.54 5.38 -33.39
CA LYS A 914 -17.53 4.74 -34.24
C LYS A 914 -17.54 5.28 -35.66
N GLU A 915 -18.73 5.42 -36.27
CA GLU A 915 -18.86 5.97 -37.62
C GLU A 915 -18.53 7.46 -37.67
N ALA A 916 -18.85 8.22 -36.63
CA ALA A 916 -18.46 9.62 -36.50
C ALA A 916 -16.94 9.78 -36.45
N TYR A 917 -16.26 9.01 -35.61
CA TYR A 917 -14.82 9.17 -35.40
C TYR A 917 -13.99 8.68 -36.59
N LYS A 918 -14.50 7.74 -37.40
CA LYS A 918 -13.89 7.35 -38.68
C LYS A 918 -13.88 8.46 -39.74
N LYS A 919 -14.75 9.46 -39.62
CA LYS A 919 -14.87 10.59 -40.55
C LYS A 919 -13.94 11.76 -40.20
N LEU A 920 -13.27 11.72 -39.05
CA LEU A 920 -12.30 12.74 -38.65
C LEU A 920 -11.03 12.64 -39.53
N ASP A 921 -10.43 13.78 -39.83
CA ASP A 921 -9.13 13.88 -40.49
C ASP A 921 -7.98 13.64 -39.51
N LEU A 922 -8.24 13.81 -38.21
CA LEU A 922 -7.29 13.61 -37.12
C LEU A 922 -7.99 13.26 -35.79
N LEU A 923 -7.67 12.08 -35.24
CA LEU A 923 -8.01 11.70 -33.88
C LEU A 923 -6.75 11.55 -33.03
N ILE A 924 -6.62 12.38 -31.99
CA ILE A 924 -5.52 12.33 -31.02
C ILE A 924 -6.08 11.80 -29.70
N VAL A 925 -5.42 10.79 -29.12
CA VAL A 925 -5.79 10.25 -27.81
C VAL A 925 -4.58 10.30 -26.88
N GLN A 926 -4.71 11.01 -25.77
CA GLN A 926 -3.72 11.05 -24.70
C GLN A 926 -4.25 10.27 -23.51
N ASP A 927 -3.61 9.14 -23.16
CA ASP A 927 -4.10 8.21 -22.12
C ASP A 927 -2.93 7.44 -21.48
N ILE A 928 -3.21 6.74 -20.38
CA ILE A 928 -2.26 5.88 -19.67
C ILE A 928 -2.21 4.45 -20.25
N PHE A 929 -3.24 4.04 -20.99
CA PHE A 929 -3.35 2.73 -21.64
C PHE A 929 -3.85 2.84 -23.09
N LEU A 930 -3.56 1.82 -23.89
CA LEU A 930 -4.16 1.68 -25.22
C LEU A 930 -5.63 1.23 -25.11
N THR A 931 -6.53 2.20 -24.90
CA THR A 931 -7.99 2.00 -24.78
C THR A 931 -8.67 1.68 -26.11
N GLU A 932 -9.96 1.31 -26.06
CA GLU A 932 -10.80 1.10 -27.25
C GLU A 932 -10.81 2.32 -28.18
N THR A 933 -10.85 3.53 -27.61
CA THR A 933 -10.73 4.79 -28.37
C THR A 933 -9.30 4.99 -28.89
N ALA A 934 -8.27 4.76 -28.07
CA ALA A 934 -6.88 4.94 -28.47
C ALA A 934 -6.48 4.02 -29.63
N MET A 935 -7.02 2.80 -29.70
CA MET A 935 -6.79 1.87 -30.82
C MET A 935 -7.29 2.41 -32.17
N MET A 936 -8.26 3.33 -32.17
CA MET A 936 -8.78 3.98 -33.38
C MET A 936 -7.94 5.20 -33.81
N ALA A 937 -7.23 5.81 -32.86
CA ALA A 937 -6.54 7.09 -33.04
C ALA A 937 -5.48 7.09 -34.15
N ASP A 938 -5.21 8.28 -34.67
CA ASP A 938 -4.08 8.54 -35.56
C ASP A 938 -2.79 8.78 -34.79
N VAL A 939 -2.91 9.33 -33.58
CA VAL A 939 -1.81 9.56 -32.64
C VAL A 939 -2.24 9.19 -31.24
N VAL A 940 -1.39 8.46 -30.52
CA VAL A 940 -1.54 8.17 -29.10
C VAL A 940 -0.37 8.79 -28.33
N LEU A 941 -0.67 9.55 -27.28
CA LEU A 941 0.33 10.22 -26.44
C LEU A 941 0.28 9.63 -25.01
N PRO A 942 1.39 9.15 -24.43
CA PRO A 942 1.39 8.52 -23.12
C PRO A 942 1.31 9.55 -21.98
N SER A 943 0.30 9.40 -21.13
CA SER A 943 0.13 10.23 -19.92
C SER A 943 0.73 9.60 -18.67
N ALA A 944 1.14 10.45 -17.73
CA ALA A 944 1.45 10.07 -16.36
C ALA A 944 0.15 9.73 -15.58
N SER A 945 0.18 8.66 -14.78
CA SER A 945 -0.95 8.33 -13.89
C SER A 945 -1.03 9.27 -12.68
N PHE A 946 -2.12 9.23 -11.90
CA PHE A 946 -2.26 10.03 -10.68
C PHE A 946 -1.11 9.86 -9.67
N ALA A 947 -0.41 8.70 -9.70
CA ALA A 947 0.70 8.40 -8.81
C ALA A 947 2.03 8.99 -9.30
N GLU A 948 2.09 9.47 -10.54
CA GLU A 948 3.32 9.90 -11.23
C GLU A 948 3.42 11.41 -11.40
N LYS A 949 2.40 12.14 -10.94
CA LYS A 949 2.29 13.60 -11.02
C LYS A 949 1.72 14.19 -9.74
N ASP A 950 1.82 15.50 -9.63
CA ASP A 950 1.22 16.31 -8.57
C ASP A 950 0.13 17.23 -9.14
N GLY A 951 -0.53 17.97 -8.25
CA GLY A 951 -1.58 18.93 -8.60
C GLY A 951 -2.71 18.87 -7.58
N THR A 952 -3.94 19.11 -8.02
CA THR A 952 -5.11 19.07 -7.13
C THR A 952 -6.30 18.34 -7.76
N PHE A 953 -7.09 17.70 -6.89
CA PHE A 953 -8.43 17.22 -7.22
C PHE A 953 -9.48 17.94 -6.37
N THR A 954 -10.63 18.19 -6.95
CA THR A 954 -11.82 18.70 -6.29
C THR A 954 -12.89 17.63 -6.27
N ASN A 955 -13.28 17.20 -5.07
CA ASN A 955 -14.24 16.11 -4.87
C ASN A 955 -15.71 16.59 -4.96
N THR A 956 -16.66 15.67 -4.71
CA THR A 956 -18.11 15.91 -4.81
C THR A 956 -18.62 17.00 -3.87
N GLU A 957 -17.99 17.22 -2.72
CA GLU A 957 -18.36 18.24 -1.73
C GLU A 957 -17.61 19.57 -1.95
N ARG A 958 -16.93 19.74 -3.10
CA ARG A 958 -16.14 20.93 -3.47
C ARG A 958 -14.85 21.09 -2.66
N ARG A 959 -14.43 20.05 -1.95
CA ARG A 959 -13.15 20.05 -1.23
C ARG A 959 -12.02 19.93 -2.25
N VAL A 960 -11.13 20.92 -2.25
CA VAL A 960 -9.89 20.90 -3.03
C VAL A 960 -8.82 20.19 -2.21
N GLN A 961 -8.15 19.21 -2.82
CA GLN A 961 -7.23 18.30 -2.16
C GLN A 961 -5.92 18.21 -2.95
N LEU A 962 -4.79 18.31 -2.24
CA LEU A 962 -3.46 18.20 -2.83
C LEU A 962 -3.16 16.75 -3.24
N LEU A 963 -2.80 16.56 -4.51
CA LEU A 963 -2.31 15.31 -5.07
C LEU A 963 -0.78 15.34 -5.04
N ASN A 964 -0.15 14.40 -4.32
CA ASN A 964 1.30 14.28 -4.30
C ASN A 964 1.79 13.17 -5.24
N LYS A 965 2.91 13.43 -5.91
CA LYS A 965 3.65 12.45 -6.71
C LYS A 965 4.20 11.33 -5.81
N VAL A 966 3.86 10.09 -6.14
CA VAL A 966 4.20 8.87 -5.39
C VAL A 966 5.44 8.19 -5.98
N ILE A 967 5.48 8.03 -7.29
CA ILE A 967 6.57 7.42 -8.07
C ILE A 967 6.95 8.34 -9.24
N GLU A 968 8.07 8.07 -9.91
CA GLU A 968 8.42 8.76 -11.15
C GLU A 968 7.57 8.26 -12.35
N PRO A 969 7.32 9.09 -13.37
CA PRO A 969 6.59 8.68 -14.58
C PRO A 969 7.14 7.42 -15.22
N VAL A 970 6.24 6.56 -15.70
CA VAL A 970 6.62 5.28 -16.33
C VAL A 970 7.12 5.53 -17.74
N GLY A 971 8.33 5.05 -18.06
CA GLY A 971 8.91 5.21 -19.39
C GLY A 971 9.20 6.68 -19.72
N GLU A 972 8.70 7.15 -20.86
CA GLU A 972 8.81 8.54 -21.30
C GLU A 972 7.46 9.27 -21.19
N SER A 973 6.51 8.75 -20.40
CA SER A 973 5.23 9.42 -20.15
C SER A 973 5.44 10.77 -19.46
N LYS A 974 4.53 11.72 -19.74
CA LYS A 974 4.57 13.08 -19.20
C LYS A 974 3.26 13.41 -18.49
N ALA A 975 3.29 14.35 -17.55
CA ALA A 975 2.05 14.91 -17.01
C ALA A 975 1.27 15.59 -18.15
N ASP A 976 -0.06 15.57 -18.07
CA ASP A 976 -0.90 15.93 -19.22
C ASP A 976 -0.69 17.39 -19.63
N TRP A 977 -0.50 18.28 -18.66
CA TRP A 977 -0.22 19.70 -18.89
C TRP A 977 1.09 19.94 -19.65
N GLN A 978 2.12 19.10 -19.43
CA GLN A 978 3.41 19.23 -20.11
C GLN A 978 3.26 18.95 -21.60
N THR A 979 2.58 17.85 -21.95
CA THR A 979 2.32 17.49 -23.34
C THR A 979 1.48 18.57 -24.04
N ILE A 980 0.44 19.09 -23.38
CA ILE A 980 -0.39 20.16 -23.95
C ILE A 980 0.41 21.46 -24.13
N SER A 981 1.24 21.85 -23.17
CA SER A 981 2.16 23.00 -23.29
C SER A 981 3.15 22.85 -24.44
N GLU A 982 3.72 21.67 -24.64
CA GLU A 982 4.62 21.39 -25.76
C GLU A 982 3.92 21.47 -27.13
N VAL A 983 2.70 20.93 -27.23
CA VAL A 983 1.87 21.07 -28.44
C VAL A 983 1.52 22.54 -28.68
N ALA A 984 1.12 23.28 -27.64
CA ALA A 984 0.82 24.71 -27.72
C ALA A 984 1.99 25.52 -28.27
N LYS A 985 3.19 25.27 -27.72
CA LYS A 985 4.43 25.91 -28.15
C LYS A 985 4.77 25.57 -29.60
N ALA A 986 4.62 24.32 -30.00
CA ALA A 986 4.81 23.89 -31.38
C ALA A 986 3.76 24.48 -32.34
N MET A 987 2.60 24.89 -31.83
CA MET A 987 1.57 25.62 -32.59
C MET A 987 1.77 27.15 -32.60
N GLY A 988 2.78 27.67 -31.90
CA GLY A 988 3.16 29.08 -31.91
C GLY A 988 2.64 29.91 -30.73
N TYR A 989 2.10 29.27 -29.68
CA TYR A 989 1.70 29.93 -28.43
C TYR A 989 2.64 29.51 -27.30
N ASP A 990 3.35 30.46 -26.68
CA ASP A 990 4.33 30.17 -25.63
C ASP A 990 3.65 29.86 -24.28
N MET A 991 3.17 28.63 -24.13
CA MET A 991 2.56 28.13 -22.88
C MET A 991 3.63 27.45 -22.02
N ASN A 992 4.25 28.20 -21.12
CA ASN A 992 5.34 27.71 -20.28
C ASN A 992 4.96 27.77 -18.79
N TYR A 993 5.01 26.64 -18.10
CA TYR A 993 4.85 26.53 -16.66
C TYR A 993 5.98 25.69 -16.08
N SER A 994 6.45 26.07 -14.90
CA SER A 994 7.49 25.36 -14.17
C SER A 994 6.95 24.30 -13.21
N SER A 995 5.70 24.45 -12.76
CA SER A 995 5.05 23.59 -11.77
C SER A 995 3.53 23.70 -11.81
N THR A 996 2.84 22.77 -11.15
CA THR A 996 1.38 22.83 -10.93
C THR A 996 0.99 23.94 -9.95
N GLU A 997 1.89 24.35 -9.05
CA GLU A 997 1.69 25.50 -8.16
C GLU A 997 1.52 26.80 -8.95
N GLU A 998 2.37 27.04 -9.96
CA GLU A 998 2.26 28.21 -10.85
C GLU A 998 0.93 28.23 -11.62
N ILE A 999 0.45 27.05 -12.05
CA ILE A 999 -0.84 26.94 -12.73
C ILE A 999 -1.99 27.24 -11.74
N MET A 1000 -1.92 26.75 -10.50
CA MET A 1000 -2.90 27.06 -9.46
C MET A 1000 -2.93 28.55 -9.12
N ASP A 1001 -1.78 29.21 -9.08
CA ASP A 1001 -1.72 30.65 -8.84
C ASP A 1001 -2.40 31.45 -9.97
N GLU A 1002 -2.20 31.05 -11.24
CA GLU A 1002 -2.94 31.66 -12.36
C GLU A 1002 -4.45 31.38 -12.27
N ILE A 1003 -4.85 30.17 -11.84
CA ILE A 1003 -6.25 29.82 -11.58
C ILE A 1003 -6.83 30.75 -10.52
N ALA A 1004 -6.18 30.87 -9.36
CA ALA A 1004 -6.63 31.69 -8.24
C ALA A 1004 -6.77 33.17 -8.61
N GLU A 1005 -5.85 33.69 -9.45
CA GLU A 1005 -5.90 35.08 -9.95
C GLU A 1005 -7.15 35.34 -10.82
N LEU A 1006 -7.51 34.42 -11.71
CA LEU A 1006 -8.60 34.60 -12.67
C LEU A 1006 -9.96 34.06 -12.20
N THR A 1007 -9.97 33.28 -11.12
CA THR A 1007 -11.13 32.53 -10.67
C THR A 1007 -11.50 32.93 -9.25
N PRO A 1008 -12.40 33.91 -9.05
CA PRO A 1008 -12.69 34.46 -7.72
C PRO A 1008 -13.08 33.43 -6.67
N ILE A 1009 -13.80 32.36 -7.03
CA ILE A 1009 -14.18 31.31 -6.05
C ILE A 1009 -12.99 30.44 -5.60
N TYR A 1010 -11.85 30.51 -6.29
CA TYR A 1010 -10.57 29.86 -5.96
C TYR A 1010 -9.52 30.85 -5.45
N GLY A 1011 -9.82 32.15 -5.27
CA GLY A 1011 -8.81 33.18 -5.02
C GLY A 1011 -7.91 32.98 -3.79
N GLY A 1012 -8.37 32.21 -2.79
CA GLY A 1012 -7.57 31.78 -1.63
C GLY A 1012 -7.01 30.36 -1.72
N ILE A 1013 -7.18 29.65 -2.83
CA ILE A 1013 -6.69 28.29 -3.02
C ILE A 1013 -5.27 28.37 -3.59
N ASN A 1014 -4.27 27.92 -2.81
CA ASN A 1014 -2.90 27.73 -3.28
C ASN A 1014 -2.29 26.48 -2.62
N HIS A 1015 -1.24 25.92 -3.25
CA HIS A 1015 -0.62 24.67 -2.79
C HIS A 1015 -0.12 24.74 -1.33
N PRO A 1016 0.53 25.82 -0.86
CA PRO A 1016 0.91 25.95 0.55
C PRO A 1016 -0.26 25.83 1.53
N ARG A 1017 -1.41 26.44 1.25
CA ARG A 1017 -2.60 26.37 2.12
C ARG A 1017 -3.27 24.99 2.13
N LEU A 1018 -3.10 24.21 1.07
CA LEU A 1018 -3.63 22.84 0.97
C LEU A 1018 -2.77 21.79 1.70
N LYS A 1019 -1.59 22.16 2.19
CA LYS A 1019 -0.74 21.23 2.96
C LYS A 1019 -1.32 21.01 4.36
N GLY A 1020 -1.81 19.80 4.62
CA GLY A 1020 -2.35 19.40 5.93
C GLY A 1020 -3.74 19.96 6.26
N VAL A 1021 -4.35 20.71 5.35
CA VAL A 1021 -5.71 21.26 5.47
C VAL A 1021 -6.43 21.05 4.14
N CYS A 1022 -7.75 20.84 4.16
CA CYS A 1022 -8.54 20.76 2.94
C CYS A 1022 -9.62 21.84 2.91
N LEU A 1023 -9.50 22.75 1.94
CA LEU A 1023 -10.39 23.89 1.75
C LEU A 1023 -11.58 23.51 0.86
N HIS A 1024 -12.74 24.10 1.13
CA HIS A 1024 -13.91 23.98 0.26
C HIS A 1024 -14.08 25.28 -0.50
N TRP A 1025 -14.17 25.22 -1.83
CA TRP A 1025 -14.57 26.41 -2.56
C TRP A 1025 -16.10 26.64 -2.39
N PRO A 1026 -16.59 27.89 -2.39
CA PRO A 1026 -15.85 29.14 -2.58
C PRO A 1026 -14.86 29.48 -1.46
N CYS A 1027 -13.66 29.90 -1.84
CA CYS A 1027 -12.58 30.38 -0.99
C CYS A 1027 -11.98 31.63 -1.66
N PRO A 1028 -12.55 32.82 -1.42
CA PRO A 1028 -12.26 34.00 -2.26
C PRO A 1028 -10.88 34.62 -2.03
N ASP A 1029 -10.30 34.46 -0.85
CA ASP A 1029 -9.01 35.02 -0.49
C ASP A 1029 -8.34 34.22 0.65
N ASP A 1030 -7.12 34.64 1.01
CA ASP A 1030 -6.31 34.01 2.06
C ASP A 1030 -6.88 34.17 3.47
N ALA A 1031 -7.82 35.09 3.70
CA ALA A 1031 -8.45 35.29 5.00
C ALA A 1031 -9.66 34.38 5.25
N ASN A 1032 -10.14 33.68 4.22
CA ASN A 1032 -11.28 32.76 4.30
C ASN A 1032 -10.82 31.31 4.27
N ASP A 1033 -11.26 30.47 5.23
CA ASP A 1033 -10.95 29.03 5.29
C ASP A 1033 -11.89 28.16 4.42
N GLY A 1034 -12.47 28.77 3.39
CA GLY A 1034 -13.42 28.15 2.48
C GLY A 1034 -14.87 28.10 2.99
N THR A 1035 -15.74 27.53 2.18
CA THR A 1035 -17.20 27.50 2.39
C THR A 1035 -17.75 26.07 2.38
N PRO A 1036 -17.76 25.36 3.53
CA PRO A 1036 -18.24 23.98 3.61
C PRO A 1036 -19.74 23.83 3.27
N ILE A 1037 -20.59 24.76 3.73
CA ILE A 1037 -22.03 24.76 3.49
C ILE A 1037 -22.39 25.97 2.62
N LEU A 1038 -23.00 25.72 1.46
CA LEU A 1038 -23.51 26.77 0.58
C LEU A 1038 -24.86 27.30 1.05
N HIS A 1039 -25.19 28.51 0.62
CA HIS A 1039 -26.51 29.12 0.79
C HIS A 1039 -26.96 29.31 2.25
N THR A 1040 -26.02 29.56 3.17
CA THR A 1040 -26.33 29.73 4.61
C THR A 1040 -27.15 30.99 4.89
N LYS A 1041 -26.86 32.10 4.18
CA LYS A 1041 -27.58 33.38 4.31
C LYS A 1041 -28.56 33.60 3.16
N GLU A 1042 -28.04 33.60 1.94
CA GLU A 1042 -28.80 33.80 0.69
C GLU A 1042 -28.41 32.75 -0.34
N PHE A 1043 -29.27 32.50 -1.32
CA PHE A 1043 -28.87 31.67 -2.47
C PHE A 1043 -27.85 32.44 -3.31
N THR A 1044 -27.02 31.74 -4.08
CA THR A 1044 -25.99 32.39 -4.92
C THR A 1044 -26.62 33.33 -5.96
N ARG A 1045 -27.86 33.05 -6.37
CA ARG A 1045 -28.67 33.92 -7.24
C ARG A 1045 -29.58 34.91 -6.50
N GLY A 1046 -29.41 35.08 -5.18
CA GLY A 1046 -30.32 35.84 -4.31
C GLY A 1046 -31.42 34.95 -3.70
N LEU A 1047 -32.58 34.89 -4.35
CA LEU A 1047 -33.71 34.03 -3.93
C LEU A 1047 -33.69 32.67 -4.66
N GLY A 1048 -34.10 31.61 -3.98
CA GLY A 1048 -34.28 30.29 -4.60
C GLY A 1048 -35.50 30.29 -5.52
N LYS A 1049 -35.39 29.74 -6.73
CA LYS A 1049 -36.51 29.73 -7.68
C LYS A 1049 -37.22 28.38 -7.70
N PHE A 1050 -38.51 28.39 -7.42
CA PHE A 1050 -39.37 27.24 -7.68
C PHE A 1050 -39.70 27.12 -9.17
N HIS A 1051 -39.72 25.89 -9.66
CA HIS A 1051 -40.02 25.57 -11.07
C HIS A 1051 -41.23 24.64 -11.19
N ALA A 1052 -42.25 25.05 -11.93
CA ALA A 1052 -43.43 24.22 -12.21
C ALA A 1052 -43.13 23.16 -13.29
N VAL A 1053 -42.54 22.04 -12.87
CA VAL A 1053 -42.11 20.94 -13.76
C VAL A 1053 -43.27 19.96 -14.02
N LYS A 1054 -43.47 19.59 -15.30
CA LYS A 1054 -44.47 18.59 -15.71
C LYS A 1054 -43.81 17.25 -16.00
N TYR A 1055 -44.51 16.15 -15.69
CA TYR A 1055 -44.06 14.81 -16.06
C TYR A 1055 -44.14 14.61 -17.58
N ARG A 1056 -43.08 14.01 -18.13
CA ARG A 1056 -43.01 13.52 -19.50
C ARG A 1056 -42.49 12.08 -19.46
N PRO A 1057 -43.08 11.15 -20.25
CA PRO A 1057 -42.56 9.79 -20.33
C PRO A 1057 -41.16 9.77 -20.97
N PRO A 1058 -40.39 8.68 -20.77
CA PRO A 1058 -39.11 8.47 -21.45
C PRO A 1058 -39.21 8.60 -22.97
N ALA A 1059 -38.09 8.88 -23.63
CA ALA A 1059 -38.06 8.99 -25.09
C ALA A 1059 -38.29 7.64 -25.79
N GLU A 1060 -37.92 6.55 -25.12
CA GLU A 1060 -38.06 5.19 -25.63
C GLU A 1060 -38.74 4.25 -24.61
N GLU A 1061 -40.05 4.04 -24.77
CA GLU A 1061 -40.81 3.06 -24.00
C GLU A 1061 -40.75 1.65 -24.64
N PRO A 1062 -40.91 0.57 -23.84
CA PRO A 1062 -41.06 -0.79 -24.34
C PRO A 1062 -42.27 -0.96 -25.28
N ASP A 1063 -42.14 -1.88 -26.25
CA ASP A 1063 -43.21 -2.29 -27.16
C ASP A 1063 -43.23 -3.82 -27.35
N ASP A 1064 -44.05 -4.32 -28.28
CA ASP A 1064 -44.19 -5.76 -28.53
C ASP A 1064 -42.89 -6.41 -29.05
N ASP A 1065 -42.03 -5.65 -29.74
CA ASP A 1065 -40.75 -6.14 -30.29
C ASP A 1065 -39.62 -6.09 -29.25
N TYR A 1066 -39.67 -5.10 -28.34
CA TYR A 1066 -38.69 -4.84 -27.29
C TYR A 1066 -39.40 -4.64 -25.93
N PRO A 1067 -39.87 -5.73 -25.29
CA PRO A 1067 -40.82 -5.66 -24.17
C PRO A 1067 -40.21 -5.31 -22.82
N LEU A 1068 -38.88 -5.20 -22.71
CA LEU A 1068 -38.18 -4.95 -21.45
C LEU A 1068 -37.49 -3.60 -21.46
N VAL A 1069 -37.41 -2.96 -20.29
CA VAL A 1069 -36.59 -1.75 -20.09
C VAL A 1069 -35.18 -2.15 -19.68
N LEU A 1070 -34.17 -1.70 -20.43
CA LEU A 1070 -32.77 -1.70 -20.03
C LEU A 1070 -32.48 -0.46 -19.18
N THR A 1071 -31.80 -0.69 -18.05
CA THR A 1071 -31.14 0.36 -17.28
C THR A 1071 -29.67 0.01 -17.06
N THR A 1072 -28.77 0.97 -17.21
CA THR A 1072 -27.33 0.76 -17.05
C THR A 1072 -26.82 1.31 -15.72
N GLY A 1073 -25.72 0.75 -15.21
CA GLY A 1073 -25.05 1.32 -14.04
C GLY A 1073 -23.70 0.69 -13.75
N ARG A 1074 -23.39 0.54 -12.46
CA ARG A 1074 -22.05 0.17 -11.98
C ARG A 1074 -22.12 -1.04 -11.05
N VAL A 1075 -20.95 -1.61 -10.76
CA VAL A 1075 -20.74 -2.55 -9.65
C VAL A 1075 -19.62 -2.02 -8.75
N LEU A 1076 -19.50 -2.56 -7.53
CA LEU A 1076 -18.53 -2.08 -6.54
C LEU A 1076 -17.07 -2.26 -6.98
N GLN A 1077 -16.75 -3.39 -7.61
CA GLN A 1077 -15.38 -3.82 -7.88
C GLN A 1077 -14.79 -3.08 -9.09
N GLN A 1078 -15.55 -2.95 -10.17
CA GLN A 1078 -15.10 -2.32 -11.41
C GLN A 1078 -15.36 -0.81 -11.41
N PHE A 1079 -14.51 -0.05 -12.09
CA PHE A 1079 -14.67 1.40 -12.24
C PHE A 1079 -14.78 1.81 -13.70
N HIS A 1080 -15.74 2.69 -13.98
CA HIS A 1080 -15.93 3.33 -15.28
C HIS A 1080 -15.88 2.35 -16.47
N THR A 1081 -14.98 2.55 -17.42
CA THR A 1081 -14.82 1.69 -18.61
C THR A 1081 -13.83 0.55 -18.39
N GLY A 1082 -13.52 0.23 -17.13
CA GLY A 1082 -12.63 -0.88 -16.77
C GLY A 1082 -11.14 -0.67 -17.04
N THR A 1083 -10.72 0.49 -17.55
CA THR A 1083 -9.34 0.72 -18.00
C THR A 1083 -8.28 0.54 -16.91
N MET A 1084 -8.62 0.86 -15.66
CA MET A 1084 -7.74 0.71 -14.50
C MET A 1084 -8.04 -0.57 -13.71
N THR A 1085 -9.30 -0.77 -13.31
CA THR A 1085 -9.67 -1.85 -12.38
C THR A 1085 -9.51 -3.24 -12.99
N ARG A 1086 -9.69 -3.40 -14.31
CA ARG A 1086 -9.47 -4.68 -14.99
C ARG A 1086 -7.98 -5.06 -15.14
N LYS A 1087 -7.07 -4.18 -14.72
CA LYS A 1087 -5.63 -4.47 -14.61
C LYS A 1087 -5.26 -4.99 -13.21
N SER A 1088 -6.24 -5.23 -12.35
CA SER A 1088 -6.06 -5.89 -11.05
C SER A 1088 -6.67 -7.29 -11.10
N GLU A 1089 -5.82 -8.31 -10.96
CA GLU A 1089 -6.21 -9.73 -11.08
C GLU A 1089 -7.31 -10.11 -10.09
N GLY A 1090 -7.16 -9.73 -8.81
CA GLY A 1090 -8.19 -10.01 -7.80
C GLY A 1090 -9.53 -9.32 -8.06
N ILE A 1091 -9.54 -8.19 -8.80
CA ILE A 1091 -10.80 -7.54 -9.20
C ILE A 1091 -11.45 -8.29 -10.36
N GLU A 1092 -10.66 -8.73 -11.35
CA GLU A 1092 -11.16 -9.56 -12.45
C GLU A 1092 -11.72 -10.90 -11.93
N GLU A 1093 -11.15 -11.47 -10.87
CA GLU A 1093 -11.70 -12.68 -10.25
C GLU A 1093 -13.07 -12.45 -9.58
N LEU A 1094 -13.27 -11.29 -8.93
CA LEU A 1094 -14.55 -10.97 -8.29
C LEU A 1094 -15.62 -10.50 -9.27
N ALA A 1095 -15.24 -9.81 -10.35
CA ALA A 1095 -16.16 -9.13 -11.26
C ALA A 1095 -15.57 -8.96 -12.68
N GLY A 1096 -15.05 -10.02 -13.28
CA GLY A 1096 -14.42 -10.00 -14.61
C GLY A 1096 -15.34 -10.31 -15.79
N HIS A 1097 -16.64 -10.48 -15.56
CA HIS A 1097 -17.59 -10.89 -16.59
C HIS A 1097 -18.74 -9.90 -16.78
N ALA A 1098 -19.09 -9.66 -18.04
CA ALA A 1098 -20.28 -8.92 -18.40
C ALA A 1098 -21.55 -9.70 -18.03
N VAL A 1099 -22.31 -9.18 -17.09
CA VAL A 1099 -23.56 -9.79 -16.60
C VAL A 1099 -24.78 -8.94 -16.97
N VAL A 1100 -25.92 -9.58 -17.15
CA VAL A 1100 -27.23 -8.92 -17.21
C VAL A 1100 -28.10 -9.43 -16.06
N GLU A 1101 -28.50 -8.52 -15.18
CA GLU A 1101 -29.42 -8.82 -14.10
C GLU A 1101 -30.85 -8.85 -14.64
N ILE A 1102 -31.55 -9.97 -14.41
CA ILE A 1102 -32.93 -10.21 -14.84
C ILE A 1102 -33.75 -10.74 -13.66
N SER A 1103 -35.04 -10.37 -13.61
CA SER A 1103 -35.93 -10.84 -12.54
C SER A 1103 -36.18 -12.34 -12.67
N SER A 1104 -36.39 -13.03 -11.56
CA SER A 1104 -36.68 -14.48 -11.59
C SER A 1104 -37.93 -14.82 -12.42
N LYS A 1105 -38.92 -13.92 -12.46
CA LYS A 1105 -40.15 -14.13 -13.23
C LYS A 1105 -39.93 -13.97 -14.73
N ASP A 1106 -39.20 -12.94 -15.14
CA ASP A 1106 -38.86 -12.72 -16.55
C ASP A 1106 -37.89 -13.79 -17.06
N ALA A 1107 -36.93 -14.22 -16.24
CA ALA A 1107 -36.06 -15.33 -16.56
C ALA A 1107 -36.86 -16.63 -16.77
N ASN A 1108 -37.82 -16.94 -15.89
CA ASN A 1108 -38.66 -18.12 -16.01
C ASN A 1108 -39.57 -18.09 -17.24
N SER A 1109 -40.17 -16.94 -17.56
CA SER A 1109 -41.03 -16.81 -18.75
C SER A 1109 -40.25 -16.96 -20.06
N LEU A 1110 -38.99 -16.51 -20.08
CA LEU A 1110 -38.07 -16.67 -21.21
C LEU A 1110 -37.30 -18.00 -21.17
N GLY A 1111 -37.45 -18.79 -20.09
CA GLY A 1111 -36.76 -20.06 -19.87
C GLY A 1111 -35.24 -19.95 -19.67
N ILE A 1112 -34.74 -18.80 -19.23
CA ILE A 1112 -33.32 -18.47 -19.01
C ILE A 1112 -32.89 -18.97 -17.63
N LYS A 1113 -31.69 -19.57 -17.55
CA LYS A 1113 -31.07 -20.02 -16.29
C LYS A 1113 -29.98 -19.06 -15.82
N ASP A 1114 -29.74 -19.04 -14.52
CA ASP A 1114 -28.61 -18.31 -13.94
C ASP A 1114 -27.28 -18.83 -14.50
N GLY A 1115 -26.35 -17.94 -14.81
CA GLY A 1115 -25.06 -18.27 -15.43
C GLY A 1115 -25.13 -18.60 -16.93
N GLN A 1116 -26.30 -18.56 -17.56
CA GLN A 1116 -26.44 -18.82 -18.99
C GLN A 1116 -26.00 -17.61 -19.81
N LYS A 1117 -25.18 -17.83 -20.85
CA LYS A 1117 -24.91 -16.79 -21.87
C LYS A 1117 -26.18 -16.55 -22.69
N ILE A 1118 -26.59 -15.30 -22.82
CA ILE A 1118 -27.82 -14.88 -23.51
C ILE A 1118 -27.56 -13.70 -24.43
N LYS A 1119 -28.49 -13.42 -25.35
CA LYS A 1119 -28.42 -12.27 -26.25
C LYS A 1119 -29.36 -11.17 -25.79
N VAL A 1120 -28.84 -9.95 -25.69
CA VAL A 1120 -29.65 -8.74 -25.43
C VAL A 1120 -29.61 -7.86 -26.66
N THR A 1121 -30.77 -7.52 -27.20
CA THR A 1121 -30.90 -6.75 -28.45
C THR A 1121 -31.75 -5.51 -28.20
N SER A 1122 -31.30 -4.37 -28.71
CA SER A 1122 -32.04 -3.11 -28.81
C SER A 1122 -32.26 -2.74 -30.29
N ARG A 1123 -32.93 -1.62 -30.55
CA ARG A 1123 -33.07 -1.07 -31.91
C ARG A 1123 -31.74 -0.69 -32.58
N ARG A 1124 -30.67 -0.49 -31.81
CA ARG A 1124 -29.36 -0.04 -32.31
C ARG A 1124 -28.34 -1.17 -32.49
N GLY A 1125 -28.49 -2.27 -31.76
CA GLY A 1125 -27.50 -3.34 -31.78
C GLY A 1125 -27.76 -4.44 -30.76
N SER A 1126 -26.82 -5.39 -30.66
CA SER A 1126 -26.92 -6.53 -29.73
C SER A 1126 -25.59 -6.83 -29.04
N ILE A 1127 -25.66 -7.44 -27.86
CA ILE A 1127 -24.52 -7.93 -27.07
C ILE A 1127 -24.84 -9.31 -26.46
N GLU A 1128 -23.82 -10.01 -25.97
CA GLU A 1128 -23.96 -11.36 -25.40
C GLU A 1128 -23.40 -11.49 -23.97
N PRO A 1129 -24.12 -10.98 -22.94
CA PRO A 1129 -23.73 -11.11 -21.54
C PRO A 1129 -24.15 -12.46 -20.91
N ILE A 1130 -23.71 -12.68 -19.67
CA ILE A 1130 -24.14 -13.79 -18.81
C ILE A 1130 -25.36 -13.38 -18.00
N ALA A 1131 -26.43 -14.18 -18.02
CA ALA A 1131 -27.61 -13.96 -17.22
C ALA A 1131 -27.31 -14.13 -15.72
N LYS A 1132 -27.73 -13.15 -14.91
CA LYS A 1132 -27.71 -13.19 -13.45
C LYS A 1132 -29.13 -12.98 -12.93
N ILE A 1133 -29.71 -14.00 -12.30
CA ILE A 1133 -31.04 -13.88 -11.71
C ILE A 1133 -30.93 -13.06 -10.43
N ALA A 1134 -31.61 -11.91 -10.39
CA ALA A 1134 -31.48 -10.93 -9.30
C ALA A 1134 -32.82 -10.32 -8.89
N SER A 1135 -32.84 -9.64 -7.74
CA SER A 1135 -34.02 -8.93 -7.21
C SER A 1135 -34.24 -7.57 -7.90
N ILE A 1136 -34.46 -7.60 -9.20
CA ILE A 1136 -34.83 -6.44 -10.03
C ILE A 1136 -36.34 -6.39 -10.28
N ARG A 1137 -36.86 -5.24 -10.71
CA ARG A 1137 -38.28 -5.06 -11.04
C ARG A 1137 -38.62 -5.90 -12.27
N GLU A 1138 -39.79 -6.53 -12.27
CA GLU A 1138 -40.32 -7.23 -13.45
C GLU A 1138 -40.43 -6.27 -14.65
N GLY A 1139 -40.10 -6.76 -15.85
CA GLY A 1139 -40.06 -5.94 -17.06
C GLY A 1139 -38.82 -5.05 -17.17
N THR A 1140 -37.81 -5.23 -16.32
CA THR A 1140 -36.57 -4.45 -16.33
C THR A 1140 -35.35 -5.37 -16.29
N VAL A 1141 -34.32 -5.01 -17.06
CA VAL A 1141 -32.99 -5.64 -17.02
C VAL A 1141 -31.93 -4.60 -16.69
N PHE A 1142 -30.88 -5.02 -16.00
CA PHE A 1142 -29.75 -4.16 -15.64
C PHE A 1142 -28.43 -4.68 -16.19
N ILE A 1143 -27.65 -3.79 -16.82
CA ILE A 1143 -26.32 -4.14 -17.37
C ILE A 1143 -25.29 -3.10 -16.90
N PRO A 1144 -24.23 -3.51 -16.18
CA PRO A 1144 -23.08 -2.64 -15.92
C PRO A 1144 -22.25 -2.43 -17.19
N PHE A 1145 -21.76 -1.21 -17.40
CA PHE A 1145 -21.09 -0.82 -18.66
C PHE A 1145 -19.55 -0.96 -18.63
N HIS A 1146 -19.01 -1.81 -17.76
CA HIS A 1146 -17.55 -1.91 -17.52
C HIS A 1146 -16.79 -2.76 -18.55
N TYR A 1147 -17.50 -3.51 -19.42
CA TYR A 1147 -16.94 -4.66 -20.14
C TYR A 1147 -16.97 -4.44 -21.65
N ALA A 1148 -15.79 -4.36 -22.27
CA ALA A 1148 -15.64 -4.09 -23.71
C ALA A 1148 -16.16 -5.23 -24.59
N GLU A 1149 -16.03 -6.47 -24.11
CA GLU A 1149 -16.52 -7.69 -24.75
C GLU A 1149 -18.05 -7.70 -24.93
N ALA A 1150 -18.80 -6.97 -24.09
CA ALA A 1150 -20.25 -6.81 -24.17
C ALA A 1150 -20.67 -5.40 -23.73
N ALA A 1151 -20.19 -4.40 -24.47
CA ALA A 1151 -20.38 -2.98 -24.16
C ALA A 1151 -21.87 -2.59 -24.11
N ALA A 1152 -22.37 -2.32 -22.90
CA ALA A 1152 -23.78 -1.98 -22.66
C ALA A 1152 -24.27 -0.77 -23.48
N ASN A 1153 -23.41 0.23 -23.69
CA ASN A 1153 -23.75 1.45 -24.42
C ASN A 1153 -23.88 1.26 -25.93
N ARG A 1154 -23.62 0.05 -26.46
CA ARG A 1154 -24.08 -0.32 -27.82
C ARG A 1154 -25.60 -0.40 -27.89
N LEU A 1155 -26.27 -0.68 -26.77
CA LEU A 1155 -27.72 -0.83 -26.70
C LEU A 1155 -28.45 0.49 -26.40
N THR A 1156 -27.80 1.44 -25.73
CA THR A 1156 -28.44 2.65 -25.20
C THR A 1156 -28.85 3.61 -26.31
N ASN A 1157 -29.96 4.32 -26.12
CA ASN A 1157 -30.41 5.34 -27.07
C ASN A 1157 -29.61 6.64 -26.91
N ASP A 1158 -29.64 7.46 -27.95
CA ASP A 1158 -28.97 8.75 -28.10
C ASP A 1158 -29.93 9.93 -27.97
N ALA A 1159 -31.15 9.72 -27.44
CA ALA A 1159 -32.05 10.81 -27.11
C ALA A 1159 -31.50 11.63 -25.94
N ILE A 1160 -31.54 12.97 -26.07
CA ILE A 1160 -30.88 13.88 -25.14
C ILE A 1160 -31.86 14.77 -24.36
N ASP A 1161 -31.48 15.14 -23.14
CA ASP A 1161 -32.10 16.25 -22.41
C ASP A 1161 -31.97 17.54 -23.20
N PRO A 1162 -33.05 18.32 -23.38
CA PRO A 1162 -33.05 19.48 -24.27
C PRO A 1162 -32.14 20.62 -23.78
N VAL A 1163 -31.91 20.72 -22.46
CA VAL A 1163 -31.12 21.79 -21.83
C VAL A 1163 -29.68 21.34 -21.63
N ALA A 1164 -29.48 20.23 -20.93
CA ALA A 1164 -28.17 19.73 -20.53
C ALA A 1164 -27.49 18.87 -21.61
N LYS A 1165 -28.19 18.51 -22.70
CA LYS A 1165 -27.66 17.69 -23.78
C LYS A 1165 -27.07 16.34 -23.31
N ILE A 1166 -27.56 15.82 -22.18
CA ILE A 1166 -27.15 14.51 -21.65
C ILE A 1166 -28.01 13.41 -22.29
N PRO A 1167 -27.46 12.25 -22.65
CA PRO A 1167 -28.26 11.16 -23.21
C PRO A 1167 -29.03 10.32 -22.15
N GLU A 1168 -30.09 9.65 -22.60
CA GLU A 1168 -30.95 8.79 -21.77
C GLU A 1168 -30.39 7.36 -21.62
N PHE A 1169 -29.38 7.21 -20.75
CA PHE A 1169 -28.76 5.90 -20.48
C PHE A 1169 -29.64 4.98 -19.62
N LYS A 1170 -30.57 5.52 -18.84
CA LYS A 1170 -31.28 4.77 -17.79
C LYS A 1170 -32.58 4.12 -18.26
N VAL A 1171 -33.04 4.45 -19.47
CA VAL A 1171 -34.24 3.90 -20.07
C VAL A 1171 -33.97 3.62 -21.54
N CYS A 1172 -34.09 2.36 -21.95
CA CYS A 1172 -33.91 1.92 -23.32
C CYS A 1172 -34.74 0.64 -23.52
N ALA A 1173 -35.43 0.47 -24.64
CA ALA A 1173 -36.20 -0.75 -24.86
C ALA A 1173 -35.29 -1.85 -25.41
N VAL A 1174 -35.39 -3.05 -24.83
CA VAL A 1174 -34.63 -4.23 -25.25
C VAL A 1174 -35.49 -5.48 -25.25
N LYS A 1175 -35.02 -6.48 -25.99
CA LYS A 1175 -35.46 -7.87 -25.90
C LYS A 1175 -34.31 -8.76 -25.44
N VAL A 1176 -34.65 -9.82 -24.72
CA VAL A 1176 -33.70 -10.82 -24.23
C VAL A 1176 -34.06 -12.17 -24.85
N GLU A 1177 -33.06 -12.81 -25.44
CA GLU A 1177 -33.18 -14.07 -26.19
C GLU A 1177 -32.14 -15.08 -25.70
N LYS A 1178 -32.44 -16.37 -25.85
CA LYS A 1178 -31.54 -17.47 -25.47
C LYS A 1178 -30.34 -17.62 -26.38
#